data_AF-A0A946QGZ0-F1
#
_entry.id   AF-A0A946QGZ0-F1
#
_cell.length_a   1.000
_cell.length_b   1.000
_cell.length_c   1.000
_cell.angle_alpha   90.00
_cell.angle_beta   90.00
_cell.angle_gamma   90.00
#
_symmetry.space_group_name_H-M   'P 1'
#
loop_
_entity.id
_entity.type
_entity.pdbx_description
1 polymer ?
#
loop_
_entity_poly.entity_id
_entity_poly.type
_entity_poly.pdbx_seq_one_letter_code
_entity_poly.pdbx_strand_id
1 'polypeptide(L)'
;YFFVRSYYQPDKIAKSLLSCIKGDEKIFKPLNLFLVKFYECSFAYWLKQEDPISWIGLSMDVNELDEKLQHILREVSHKKILTWRKDFESIIQTLDQKPRHASQKLTNLVGYQDFVSRIWAVPKKILLESGDDLRGLHLKLTFLFYIIHIPGLYTIHVQALRDINTTLSLLIGDKDFKKDINIINQAFSLLKEHKGKYPETVLDCVHKIGEAVYKTSKIELINHFIDRTVDHGFQFPMIAGTGEDWQIKSNSAHVKNIRVFLDLIGQHPKKSRRLLSALIISLAIGGVFIKDTDLFPRDITKFLNSDIAQVFNLVKQMSRLLPAFFNEIGAEGQLRDISTQLDESCQRKDVLIHFLRKQCHVESSSRIVDFIKEVILFWKSGNKKNLTPYLPPSIYSAIESSGPFIDGPKIIFNSIVSKGISLPKDYLIYTQDAVNNLIDGVSHKGVADLDRSRMKMIFEFYRLLNQKYRIDNLELKKYLSTFNCENLPDTKKLLSALEEKKLENKIFSLLTYMKELKNIILSDKIYEANEAIYHKRHFAVDIPSMYGSYNEAKFDALGLTLRVENILNVEFEELVNSIDLQVITKATFNRIYRILDLFRMALDLDGISSNQLDLQMEFLKFSMDIRTCSFTQYLDIFKGFISAVGDIINDYFNNIHSSNLSQIEARIGKKKILKKYLPNGSLNQESKLDKRVAEIFFMDRIATSLGLQQMDVFLNRILQTLFQQSEKLSQIHLSRLLNYDPKSAVIEIGSSDPIGNNIIFLGNKGLNLIKLKKLGAAVPEGFIITTEVFKCREIINNYKPANINFKRYVAKMVANLEKKTQKTFGDPKNPLLLSVRSGSSISQPGMLDSFLNVGMNEKIAASIAKKSKNPWFAWDSYRRFIQGYGMAFGIKRDEFDHIIYLKKKKNKLEFKRYFSGDQMKAVALAYKQLLIDTGIELMESPVDQLFLAIDQVFSSWESKRGRDYRRIMGISDDWGTAVTIQSMVYGNLSRQSGSGVVFSHSPRLPGDTIQLWGDFTIGNQGEDVVSGLVKTLPISIVQRELEERDSKISLEESFPDIYLQLIKIIHRLIYKEGWNPQEIEFTFEGETKKDLFILQAREMSLRDRKKIEDFDVAPEILDKAYLGQGIGVSGGAMSGRIVFTLEEIDAFRKSDPDSLLILLRNDTVPDDILEIDAADGILTARGGLTSHAAVVAYNLDKTCLVGCENLVCNEHKKECMLNGVKMFTGDYISINGQKGS
;
A
#
# COMPACT_ATOMS: atom_id res chain seq x y z
N TYR A 1 3.72 -64.93 -38.38
CA TYR A 1 4.37 -63.61 -38.12
C TYR A 1 4.75 -63.42 -36.65
N PHE A 2 3.85 -63.62 -35.67
CA PHE A 2 4.18 -63.53 -34.23
C PHE A 2 5.38 -64.39 -33.79
N PHE A 3 5.50 -65.63 -34.27
CA PHE A 3 6.63 -66.52 -33.96
C PHE A 3 7.98 -66.06 -34.52
N VAL A 4 8.00 -65.30 -35.63
CA VAL A 4 9.24 -64.85 -36.26
C VAL A 4 9.98 -63.84 -35.38
N ARG A 5 9.22 -63.01 -34.66
CA ARG A 5 9.72 -61.98 -33.72
C ARG A 5 9.78 -62.44 -32.26
N SER A 6 9.40 -63.69 -31.97
CA SER A 6 9.42 -64.24 -30.62
C SER A 6 10.85 -64.38 -30.09
N TYR A 7 11.00 -64.29 -28.77
CA TYR A 7 12.25 -64.63 -28.08
C TYR A 7 12.66 -66.10 -28.32
N TYR A 8 11.67 -66.98 -28.43
CA TYR A 8 11.86 -68.40 -28.73
C TYR A 8 11.68 -68.65 -30.23
N GLN A 9 12.76 -68.48 -31.00
CA GLN A 9 12.69 -68.65 -32.45
C GLN A 9 12.58 -70.13 -32.87
N PRO A 10 11.73 -70.44 -33.87
CA PRO A 10 11.53 -71.80 -34.39
C PRO A 10 12.80 -72.57 -34.73
N ASP A 11 13.81 -71.92 -35.30
CA ASP A 11 15.11 -72.49 -35.66
C ASP A 11 15.96 -72.84 -34.44
N LYS A 12 15.98 -72.01 -33.39
CA LYS A 12 16.64 -72.30 -32.12
C LYS A 12 15.97 -73.46 -31.39
N ILE A 13 14.63 -73.48 -31.38
CA ILE A 13 13.85 -74.60 -30.82
C ILE A 13 14.16 -75.89 -31.61
N ALA A 14 14.22 -75.80 -32.94
CA ALA A 14 14.57 -76.94 -33.79
C ALA A 14 15.99 -77.46 -33.53
N LYS A 15 16.98 -76.59 -33.31
CA LYS A 15 18.35 -76.98 -32.90
C LYS A 15 18.34 -77.76 -31.59
N SER A 16 17.62 -77.28 -30.58
CA SER A 16 17.47 -77.99 -29.31
C SER A 16 16.78 -79.34 -29.49
N LEU A 17 15.68 -79.40 -30.26
CA LEU A 17 14.97 -80.66 -30.56
C LEU A 17 15.86 -81.67 -31.31
N LEU A 18 16.67 -81.21 -32.26
CA LEU A 18 17.65 -82.04 -32.98
C LEU A 18 18.70 -82.67 -32.05
N SER A 19 19.08 -81.95 -30.98
CA SER A 19 20.04 -82.45 -29.98
C SER A 19 19.43 -83.43 -28.99
N CYS A 20 18.13 -83.32 -28.70
CA CYS A 20 17.43 -84.13 -27.70
C CYS A 20 16.80 -85.42 -28.26
N ILE A 21 16.32 -85.42 -29.52
CA ILE A 21 15.59 -86.55 -30.10
C ILE A 21 16.54 -87.40 -30.94
N LYS A 22 16.78 -88.68 -30.57
CA LYS A 22 17.74 -89.57 -31.25
C LYS A 22 17.14 -90.66 -32.16
N GLY A 23 15.82 -90.90 -32.16
CA GLY A 23 15.26 -92.10 -32.82
C GLY A 23 13.98 -91.97 -33.67
N ASP A 24 13.14 -90.93 -33.51
CA ASP A 24 11.89 -90.82 -34.28
C ASP A 24 12.00 -89.76 -35.38
N GLU A 25 12.15 -90.21 -36.63
CA GLU A 25 12.25 -89.31 -37.79
C GLU A 25 10.93 -88.62 -38.16
N LYS A 26 9.77 -89.12 -37.69
CA LYS A 26 8.45 -88.61 -38.06
C LYS A 26 8.16 -87.21 -37.51
N ILE A 27 8.75 -86.86 -36.36
CA ILE A 27 8.61 -85.53 -35.73
C ILE A 27 9.27 -84.42 -36.56
N PHE A 28 10.27 -84.75 -37.38
CA PHE A 28 11.01 -83.75 -38.17
C PHE A 28 10.26 -83.27 -39.41
N LYS A 29 9.23 -83.99 -39.90
CA LYS A 29 8.42 -83.55 -41.06
C LYS A 29 7.58 -82.30 -40.73
N PRO A 30 6.72 -82.31 -39.68
CA PRO A 30 6.02 -81.09 -39.25
C PRO A 30 6.99 -79.95 -38.86
N LEU A 31 8.10 -80.29 -38.22
CA LEU A 31 9.13 -79.31 -37.84
C LEU A 31 9.75 -78.63 -39.07
N ASN A 32 10.08 -79.40 -40.12
CA ASN A 32 10.61 -78.85 -41.37
C ASN A 32 9.61 -77.94 -42.07
N LEU A 33 8.33 -78.33 -42.17
CA LEU A 33 7.29 -77.47 -42.74
C LEU A 33 7.15 -76.16 -41.96
N PHE A 34 7.24 -76.22 -40.63
CA PHE A 34 7.23 -75.04 -39.78
C PHE A 34 8.46 -74.15 -39.99
N LEU A 35 9.66 -74.74 -40.08
CA LEU A 35 10.91 -74.02 -40.36
C LEU A 35 10.89 -73.38 -41.76
N VAL A 36 10.40 -74.08 -42.77
CA VAL A 36 10.21 -73.55 -44.13
C VAL A 36 9.32 -72.30 -44.08
N LYS A 37 8.16 -72.38 -43.42
CA LYS A 37 7.30 -71.22 -43.26
C LYS A 37 7.96 -70.09 -42.48
N PHE A 38 8.75 -70.40 -41.46
CA PHE A 38 9.51 -69.42 -40.69
C PHE A 38 10.56 -68.69 -41.55
N TYR A 39 11.38 -69.41 -42.33
CA TYR A 39 12.40 -68.81 -43.19
C TYR A 39 11.80 -68.07 -44.38
N GLU A 40 10.74 -68.58 -45.02
CA GLU A 40 9.97 -67.84 -46.03
C GLU A 40 9.49 -66.49 -45.50
N CYS A 41 8.85 -66.50 -44.33
CA CYS A 41 8.36 -65.28 -43.70
C CYS A 41 9.51 -64.35 -43.28
N SER A 42 10.64 -64.90 -42.84
CA SER A 42 11.81 -64.12 -42.41
C SER A 42 12.48 -63.42 -43.59
N PHE A 43 12.76 -64.14 -44.68
CA PHE A 43 13.35 -63.54 -45.88
C PHE A 43 12.40 -62.58 -46.58
N ALA A 44 11.11 -62.91 -46.70
CA ALA A 44 10.11 -62.01 -47.28
C ALA A 44 9.96 -60.71 -46.46
N TYR A 45 10.08 -60.80 -45.14
CA TYR A 45 10.05 -59.62 -44.28
C TYR A 45 11.23 -58.69 -44.53
N TRP A 46 12.46 -59.22 -44.53
CA TRP A 46 13.66 -58.42 -44.72
C TRP A 46 13.78 -57.84 -46.13
N LEU A 47 13.43 -58.60 -47.17
CA LEU A 47 13.41 -58.09 -48.55
C LEU A 47 12.34 -57.02 -48.81
N LYS A 48 11.32 -56.92 -47.95
CA LYS A 48 10.30 -55.85 -48.00
C LYS A 48 10.78 -54.57 -47.31
N GLN A 49 11.82 -54.63 -46.49
CA GLN A 49 12.41 -53.44 -45.89
C GLN A 49 13.26 -52.70 -46.92
N GLU A 50 13.69 -51.48 -46.61
CA GLU A 50 14.64 -50.77 -47.46
C GLU A 50 16.02 -51.40 -47.37
N ASP A 51 16.73 -51.48 -48.50
CA ASP A 51 18.08 -52.04 -48.55
C ASP A 51 19.07 -51.08 -47.86
N PRO A 52 19.92 -51.55 -46.92
CA PRO A 52 20.87 -50.68 -46.22
C PRO A 52 21.79 -49.90 -47.16
N ILE A 53 22.16 -50.47 -48.32
CA ILE A 53 23.02 -49.79 -49.30
C ILE A 53 22.26 -48.66 -49.99
N SER A 54 21.03 -48.92 -50.43
CA SER A 54 20.16 -47.88 -51.02
C SER A 54 19.87 -46.75 -50.03
N TRP A 55 19.64 -47.07 -48.75
CA TRP A 55 19.45 -46.07 -47.69
C TRP A 55 20.66 -45.15 -47.51
N ILE A 56 21.87 -45.72 -47.46
CA ILE A 56 23.10 -44.93 -47.31
C ILE A 56 23.35 -44.09 -48.56
N GLY A 57 23.02 -44.60 -49.75
CA GLY A 57 23.11 -43.87 -51.01
C GLY A 57 22.28 -42.57 -51.08
N LEU A 58 21.31 -42.38 -50.18
CA LEU A 58 20.55 -41.14 -50.06
C LEU A 58 21.33 -40.00 -49.39
N SER A 59 22.33 -40.33 -48.57
CA SER A 59 23.10 -39.34 -47.80
C SER A 59 24.58 -39.27 -48.17
N MET A 60 25.15 -40.35 -48.72
CA MET A 60 26.57 -40.48 -49.06
C MET A 60 26.75 -41.34 -50.32
N ASP A 61 27.67 -40.97 -51.22
CA ASP A 61 27.98 -41.82 -52.38
C ASP A 61 28.73 -43.07 -51.92
N VAL A 62 28.09 -44.23 -52.07
CA VAL A 62 28.62 -45.53 -51.65
C VAL A 62 29.86 -45.91 -52.47
N ASN A 63 30.03 -45.36 -53.69
CA ASN A 63 31.19 -45.63 -54.54
C ASN A 63 32.47 -44.92 -54.07
N GLU A 64 32.34 -43.90 -53.22
CA GLU A 64 33.48 -43.19 -52.61
C GLU A 64 33.97 -43.85 -51.31
N LEU A 65 33.30 -44.91 -50.85
CA LEU A 65 33.69 -45.68 -49.66
C LEU A 65 34.79 -46.70 -50.00
N ASP A 66 35.73 -46.90 -49.07
CA ASP A 66 36.76 -47.94 -49.15
C ASP A 66 36.16 -49.34 -49.40
N GLU A 67 36.85 -50.19 -50.16
CA GLU A 67 36.38 -51.52 -50.55
C GLU A 67 36.00 -52.39 -49.33
N LYS A 68 36.72 -52.23 -48.22
CA LYS A 68 36.42 -52.92 -46.95
C LYS A 68 35.09 -52.48 -46.33
N LEU A 69 34.78 -51.18 -46.37
CA LEU A 69 33.50 -50.65 -45.89
C LEU A 69 32.35 -51.07 -46.80
N GLN A 70 32.56 -51.06 -48.12
CA GLN A 70 31.59 -51.60 -49.08
C GLN A 70 31.32 -53.09 -48.81
N HIS A 71 32.35 -53.88 -48.49
CA HIS A 71 32.19 -55.29 -48.15
C HIS A 71 31.34 -55.48 -46.87
N ILE A 72 31.58 -54.70 -45.82
CA ILE A 72 30.78 -54.75 -44.59
C ILE A 72 29.29 -54.49 -44.87
N LEU A 73 28.97 -53.51 -45.72
CA LEU A 73 27.59 -53.17 -46.09
C LEU A 73 26.94 -54.24 -46.99
N ARG A 74 27.70 -54.84 -47.91
CA ARG A 74 27.22 -55.93 -48.78
C ARG A 74 26.77 -57.16 -47.99
N GLU A 75 27.40 -57.46 -46.86
CA GLU A 75 27.05 -58.60 -46.00
C GLU A 75 25.66 -58.53 -45.35
N VAL A 76 25.03 -57.35 -45.33
CA VAL A 76 23.67 -57.14 -44.82
C VAL A 76 22.68 -56.67 -45.89
N SER A 77 23.10 -56.64 -47.16
CA SER A 77 22.29 -56.17 -48.29
C SER A 77 21.24 -57.19 -48.76
N HIS A 78 20.23 -56.70 -49.48
CA HIS A 78 19.24 -57.52 -50.19
C HIS A 78 19.89 -58.54 -51.12
N LYS A 79 20.99 -58.18 -51.79
CA LYS A 79 21.74 -59.11 -52.65
C LYS A 79 22.21 -60.34 -51.87
N LYS A 80 22.66 -60.17 -50.62
CA LYS A 80 23.08 -61.27 -49.75
C LYS A 80 21.90 -62.11 -49.28
N ILE A 81 20.78 -61.46 -48.93
CA ILE A 81 19.55 -62.16 -48.52
C ILE A 81 19.00 -63.02 -49.67
N LEU A 82 19.04 -62.52 -50.90
CA LEU A 82 18.66 -63.29 -52.10
C LEU A 82 19.57 -64.51 -52.32
N THR A 83 20.86 -64.42 -51.99
CA THR A 83 21.76 -65.59 -52.00
C THR A 83 21.33 -66.62 -50.96
N TRP A 84 21.07 -66.22 -49.71
CA TRP A 84 20.57 -67.15 -48.68
C TRP A 84 19.21 -67.75 -49.02
N ARG A 85 18.36 -66.99 -49.71
CA ARG A 85 17.07 -67.48 -50.21
C ARG A 85 17.25 -68.56 -51.29
N LYS A 86 18.22 -68.42 -52.19
CA LYS A 86 18.57 -69.48 -53.16
C LYS A 86 19.08 -70.74 -52.46
N ASP A 87 19.92 -70.59 -51.43
CA ASP A 87 20.38 -71.72 -50.63
C ASP A 87 19.21 -72.43 -49.92
N PHE A 88 18.26 -71.66 -49.38
CA PHE A 88 17.03 -72.15 -48.80
C PHE A 88 16.12 -72.88 -49.81
N GLU A 89 15.94 -72.33 -51.01
CA GLU A 89 15.15 -72.95 -52.09
C GLU A 89 15.78 -74.27 -52.57
N SER A 90 17.12 -74.37 -52.59
CA SER A 90 17.84 -75.63 -52.85
C SER A 90 17.62 -76.67 -51.76
N ILE A 91 17.57 -76.27 -50.48
CA ILE A 91 17.27 -77.17 -49.36
C ILE A 91 15.82 -77.69 -49.43
N ILE A 92 14.87 -76.83 -49.83
CA ILE A 92 13.45 -77.20 -50.01
C ILE A 92 13.29 -78.35 -51.01
N GLN A 93 14.05 -78.35 -52.11
CA GLN A 93 13.96 -79.38 -53.15
C GLN A 93 14.33 -80.80 -52.65
N THR A 94 14.97 -80.92 -51.47
CA THR A 94 15.40 -82.20 -50.87
C THR A 94 14.67 -82.56 -49.57
N LEU A 95 13.60 -81.83 -49.21
CA LEU A 95 12.88 -81.92 -47.92
C LEU A 95 12.36 -83.32 -47.57
N ASP A 96 11.81 -84.04 -48.54
CA ASP A 96 11.08 -85.30 -48.29
C ASP A 96 11.97 -86.55 -48.28
N GLN A 97 13.23 -86.44 -48.69
CA GLN A 97 14.13 -87.59 -48.85
C GLN A 97 14.79 -88.01 -47.52
N LYS A 98 15.13 -87.06 -46.63
CA LYS A 98 15.75 -87.29 -45.31
C LYS A 98 15.34 -86.20 -44.30
N PRO A 99 14.20 -86.34 -43.59
CA PRO A 99 13.62 -85.27 -42.78
C PRO A 99 14.56 -84.70 -41.71
N ARG A 100 15.30 -85.55 -40.98
CA ARG A 100 16.24 -85.11 -39.93
C ARG A 100 17.42 -84.32 -40.49
N HIS A 101 17.98 -84.76 -41.62
CA HIS A 101 19.09 -84.08 -42.29
C HIS A 101 18.65 -82.74 -42.91
N ALA A 102 17.42 -82.67 -43.44
CA ALA A 102 16.81 -81.43 -43.88
C ALA A 102 16.63 -80.44 -42.70
N SER A 103 16.20 -80.91 -41.52
CA SER A 103 16.15 -80.07 -40.32
C SER A 103 17.54 -79.53 -39.94
N GLN A 104 18.58 -80.36 -39.97
CA GLN A 104 19.96 -79.92 -39.68
C GLN A 104 20.42 -78.80 -40.64
N LYS A 105 20.18 -78.98 -41.94
CA LYS A 105 20.50 -77.96 -42.96
C LYS A 105 19.68 -76.68 -42.77
N LEU A 106 18.37 -76.81 -42.53
CA LEU A 106 17.49 -75.66 -42.28
C LEU A 106 17.92 -74.88 -41.05
N THR A 107 18.31 -75.54 -39.96
CA THR A 107 18.78 -74.85 -38.75
C THR A 107 20.10 -74.09 -38.92
N ASN A 108 20.89 -74.39 -39.96
CA ASN A 108 22.13 -73.68 -40.25
C ASN A 108 21.92 -72.43 -41.13
N LEU A 109 20.70 -72.19 -41.61
CA LEU A 109 20.36 -70.96 -42.33
C LEU A 109 20.28 -69.76 -41.37
N VAL A 110 20.54 -68.58 -41.91
CA VAL A 110 20.46 -67.31 -41.16
C VAL A 110 19.00 -67.02 -40.81
N GLY A 111 18.66 -67.18 -39.54
CA GLY A 111 17.33 -66.89 -39.00
C GLY A 111 17.08 -65.38 -38.83
N TYR A 112 15.87 -65.04 -38.41
CA TYR A 112 15.49 -63.63 -38.22
C TYR A 112 16.37 -62.93 -37.16
N GLN A 113 16.63 -63.51 -35.98
CA GLN A 113 17.49 -62.87 -34.97
C GLN A 113 18.97 -62.88 -35.36
N ASP A 114 19.43 -63.89 -36.10
CA ASP A 114 20.82 -63.93 -36.59
C ASP A 114 21.09 -62.75 -37.53
N PHE A 115 20.11 -62.38 -38.36
CA PHE A 115 20.19 -61.20 -39.20
C PHE A 115 20.16 -59.90 -38.38
N VAL A 116 19.32 -59.81 -37.35
CA VAL A 116 19.34 -58.68 -36.38
C VAL A 116 20.73 -58.52 -35.75
N SER A 117 21.35 -59.61 -35.30
CA SER A 117 22.71 -59.58 -34.74
C SER A 117 23.77 -59.17 -35.76
N ARG A 118 23.65 -59.59 -37.03
CA ARG A 118 24.54 -59.17 -38.11
C ARG A 118 24.44 -57.68 -38.39
N ILE A 119 23.22 -57.14 -38.46
CA ILE A 119 22.97 -55.70 -38.60
C ILE A 119 23.56 -54.92 -37.42
N TRP A 120 23.35 -55.39 -36.18
CA TRP A 120 23.87 -54.71 -34.99
C TRP A 120 25.40 -54.67 -34.92
N ALA A 121 26.09 -55.64 -35.53
CA ALA A 121 27.54 -55.66 -35.58
C ALA A 121 28.15 -54.63 -36.56
N VAL A 122 27.38 -54.12 -37.53
CA VAL A 122 27.87 -53.25 -38.59
C VAL A 122 28.42 -51.91 -38.08
N PRO A 123 27.73 -51.13 -37.21
CA PRO A 123 28.28 -49.88 -36.66
C PRO A 123 29.64 -50.03 -35.99
N LYS A 124 29.85 -51.14 -35.25
CA LYS A 124 31.13 -51.43 -34.60
C LYS A 124 32.22 -51.77 -35.62
N LYS A 125 31.88 -52.54 -36.66
CA LYS A 125 32.82 -52.87 -37.75
C LYS A 125 33.21 -51.65 -38.58
N ILE A 126 32.27 -50.74 -38.85
CA ILE A 126 32.55 -49.47 -39.53
C ILE A 126 33.61 -48.70 -38.74
N LEU A 127 33.42 -48.53 -37.42
CA LEU A 127 34.35 -47.79 -36.58
C LEU A 127 35.75 -48.43 -36.49
N LEU A 128 35.81 -49.76 -36.40
CA LEU A 128 37.08 -50.49 -36.34
C LEU A 128 37.90 -50.35 -37.63
N GLU A 129 37.25 -50.32 -38.79
CA GLU A 129 37.93 -50.16 -40.08
C GLU A 129 38.24 -48.70 -40.42
N SER A 130 37.39 -47.75 -39.99
CA SER A 130 37.56 -46.32 -40.31
C SER A 130 38.48 -45.56 -39.34
N GLY A 131 38.73 -46.08 -38.13
CA GLY A 131 39.41 -45.32 -37.08
C GLY A 131 38.66 -44.04 -36.68
N ASP A 132 39.39 -42.98 -36.35
CA ASP A 132 38.86 -41.63 -36.03
C ASP A 132 38.50 -40.78 -37.26
N ASP A 133 38.38 -41.38 -38.45
CA ASP A 133 37.95 -40.66 -39.65
C ASP A 133 36.50 -40.16 -39.51
N LEU A 134 36.30 -38.85 -39.70
CA LEU A 134 35.01 -38.18 -39.67
C LEU A 134 34.02 -38.81 -40.67
N ARG A 135 34.47 -39.28 -41.84
CA ARG A 135 33.59 -39.94 -42.82
C ARG A 135 33.09 -41.30 -42.29
N GLY A 136 33.94 -42.03 -41.57
CA GLY A 136 33.58 -43.27 -40.89
C GLY A 136 32.57 -43.07 -39.78
N LEU A 137 32.72 -42.00 -38.99
CA LEU A 137 31.74 -41.60 -37.96
C LEU A 137 30.39 -41.19 -38.58
N HIS A 138 30.40 -40.47 -39.71
CA HIS A 138 29.18 -40.14 -40.47
C HIS A 138 28.50 -41.39 -41.05
N LEU A 139 29.26 -42.34 -41.59
CA LEU A 139 28.73 -43.61 -42.09
C LEU A 139 28.13 -44.45 -40.96
N LYS A 140 28.82 -44.54 -39.82
CA LYS A 140 28.33 -45.20 -38.60
C LYS A 140 27.02 -44.57 -38.14
N LEU A 141 26.95 -43.24 -38.07
CA LEU A 141 25.74 -42.51 -37.66
C LEU A 141 24.57 -42.78 -38.62
N THR A 142 24.81 -42.71 -39.93
CA THR A 142 23.81 -43.01 -40.97
C THR A 142 23.28 -44.45 -40.85
N PHE A 143 24.16 -45.41 -40.56
CA PHE A 143 23.78 -46.81 -40.37
C PHE A 143 22.99 -47.03 -39.08
N LEU A 144 23.32 -46.32 -38.01
CA LEU A 144 22.53 -46.38 -36.77
C LEU A 144 21.14 -45.77 -36.96
N PHE A 145 21.01 -44.72 -37.78
CA PHE A 145 19.70 -44.18 -38.18
C PHE A 145 18.89 -45.18 -39.01
N TYR A 146 19.54 -45.92 -39.92
CA TYR A 146 18.90 -47.05 -40.59
C TYR A 146 18.35 -48.08 -39.59
N ILE A 147 19.12 -48.46 -38.57
CA ILE A 147 18.67 -49.40 -37.53
C ILE A 147 17.37 -48.93 -36.86
N ILE A 148 17.29 -47.64 -36.54
CA ILE A 148 16.12 -47.04 -35.90
C ILE A 148 14.91 -46.96 -36.83
N HIS A 149 15.13 -46.69 -38.11
CA HIS A 149 14.08 -46.58 -39.12
C HIS A 149 13.32 -47.91 -39.30
N ILE A 150 14.00 -49.04 -39.17
CA ILE A 150 13.43 -50.37 -39.48
C ILE A 150 12.63 -50.94 -38.29
N PRO A 151 11.31 -51.16 -38.41
CA PRO A 151 10.47 -51.66 -37.31
C PRO A 151 10.86 -53.05 -36.78
N GLY A 152 11.56 -53.83 -37.61
CA GLY A 152 11.99 -55.20 -37.26
C GLY A 152 13.15 -55.26 -36.28
N LEU A 153 13.83 -54.14 -36.08
CA LEU A 153 15.02 -54.00 -35.23
C LEU A 153 14.69 -53.38 -33.86
N TYR A 154 13.42 -53.34 -33.47
CA TYR A 154 12.98 -52.70 -32.21
C TYR A 154 13.72 -53.21 -30.96
N THR A 155 14.18 -54.46 -30.96
CA THR A 155 14.94 -55.06 -29.85
C THR A 155 16.30 -54.42 -29.62
N ILE A 156 16.86 -53.75 -30.63
CA ILE A 156 18.15 -53.06 -30.58
C ILE A 156 18.01 -51.54 -30.71
N HIS A 157 16.79 -50.99 -30.84
CA HIS A 157 16.56 -49.53 -30.98
C HIS A 157 17.10 -48.73 -29.79
N VAL A 158 16.95 -49.23 -28.57
CA VAL A 158 17.45 -48.55 -27.36
C VAL A 158 18.97 -48.47 -27.37
N GLN A 159 19.66 -49.56 -27.72
CA GLN A 159 21.12 -49.56 -27.86
C GLN A 159 21.58 -48.69 -29.04
N ALA A 160 20.88 -48.73 -30.18
CA ALA A 160 21.18 -47.89 -31.34
C ALA A 160 21.06 -46.40 -31.00
N LEU A 161 20.01 -45.99 -30.27
CA LEU A 161 19.85 -44.61 -29.78
C LEU A 161 21.02 -44.20 -28.87
N ARG A 162 21.51 -45.11 -28.01
CA ARG A 162 22.70 -44.84 -27.17
C ARG A 162 23.97 -44.66 -28.01
N ASP A 163 24.19 -45.51 -29.00
CA ASP A 163 25.36 -45.44 -29.88
C ASP A 163 25.34 -44.21 -30.80
N ILE A 164 24.14 -43.81 -31.25
CA ILE A 164 23.93 -42.53 -31.96
C ILE A 164 24.36 -41.38 -31.07
N ASN A 165 23.96 -41.45 -29.80
CA ASN A 165 24.27 -40.40 -28.84
C ASN A 165 25.78 -40.21 -28.67
N THR A 166 26.52 -41.30 -28.45
CA THR A 166 27.99 -41.28 -28.37
C THR A 166 28.62 -40.76 -29.66
N THR A 167 28.08 -41.13 -30.81
CA THR A 167 28.63 -40.73 -32.12
C THR A 167 28.36 -39.26 -32.44
N LEU A 168 27.18 -38.73 -32.10
CA LEU A 168 26.84 -37.32 -32.27
C LEU A 168 27.71 -36.39 -31.42
N SER A 169 28.00 -36.77 -30.17
CA SER A 169 28.89 -35.99 -29.30
C SER A 169 30.33 -35.89 -29.80
N LEU A 170 30.78 -36.80 -30.67
CA LEU A 170 32.10 -36.76 -31.29
C LEU A 170 32.12 -35.92 -32.59
N LEU A 171 30.98 -35.77 -33.26
CA LEU A 171 30.87 -35.03 -34.52
C LEU A 171 30.60 -33.53 -34.32
N ILE A 172 29.90 -33.16 -33.25
CA ILE A 172 29.54 -31.76 -32.96
C ILE A 172 30.73 -31.05 -32.31
N GLY A 173 31.24 -29.99 -32.94
CA GLY A 173 32.38 -29.20 -32.46
C GLY A 173 33.53 -29.04 -33.44
N ASP A 174 33.38 -29.47 -34.70
CA ASP A 174 34.37 -29.27 -35.75
C ASP A 174 34.37 -27.81 -36.29
N LYS A 175 35.37 -27.44 -37.11
CA LYS A 175 35.58 -26.06 -37.58
C LYS A 175 34.48 -25.52 -38.51
N ASP A 176 33.58 -26.36 -39.03
CA ASP A 176 32.54 -25.98 -40.00
C ASP A 176 31.13 -25.91 -39.38
N PHE A 177 30.70 -24.68 -39.09
CA PHE A 177 29.39 -24.35 -38.50
C PHE A 177 28.18 -24.84 -39.34
N LYS A 178 28.27 -24.85 -40.68
CA LYS A 178 27.15 -25.28 -41.52
C LYS A 178 26.92 -26.78 -41.42
N LYS A 179 27.99 -27.56 -41.25
CA LYS A 179 27.91 -29.00 -41.02
C LYS A 179 27.27 -29.32 -39.68
N ASP A 180 27.67 -28.63 -38.61
CA ASP A 180 27.08 -28.79 -37.27
C ASP A 180 25.55 -28.55 -37.27
N ILE A 181 25.08 -27.49 -37.94
CA ILE A 181 23.64 -27.20 -38.08
C ILE A 181 22.90 -28.34 -38.79
N ASN A 182 23.47 -28.87 -39.88
CA ASN A 182 22.85 -29.95 -40.64
C ASN A 182 22.77 -31.24 -39.81
N ILE A 183 23.82 -31.57 -39.06
CA ILE A 183 23.85 -32.72 -38.15
C ILE A 183 22.76 -32.58 -37.08
N ILE A 184 22.63 -31.40 -36.46
CA ILE A 184 21.58 -31.12 -35.47
C ILE A 184 20.19 -31.27 -36.10
N ASN A 185 19.96 -30.71 -37.30
CA ASN A 185 18.67 -30.84 -37.99
C ASN A 185 18.31 -32.29 -38.32
N GLN A 186 19.26 -33.07 -38.83
CA GLN A 186 19.07 -34.49 -39.12
C GLN A 186 18.76 -35.28 -37.84
N ALA A 187 19.52 -35.06 -36.77
CA ALA A 187 19.27 -35.70 -35.47
C ALA A 187 17.86 -35.38 -34.93
N PHE A 188 17.46 -34.11 -34.90
CA PHE A 188 16.14 -33.71 -34.42
C PHE A 188 14.98 -34.18 -35.30
N SER A 189 15.17 -34.27 -36.62
CA SER A 189 14.18 -34.85 -37.55
C SER A 189 13.89 -36.30 -37.21
N LEU A 190 14.92 -37.10 -36.95
CA LEU A 190 14.79 -38.51 -36.60
C LEU A 190 14.22 -38.71 -35.20
N LEU A 191 14.68 -37.93 -34.21
CA LEU A 191 14.11 -37.96 -32.87
C LEU A 191 12.60 -37.66 -32.87
N LYS A 192 12.12 -36.84 -33.81
CA LYS A 192 10.70 -36.49 -33.95
C LYS A 192 9.83 -37.70 -34.31
N GLU A 193 10.32 -38.63 -35.13
CA GLU A 193 9.60 -39.85 -35.55
C GLU A 193 9.39 -40.84 -34.38
N HIS A 194 10.24 -40.77 -33.35
CA HIS A 194 10.25 -41.72 -32.23
C HIS A 194 9.78 -41.13 -30.88
N LYS A 195 9.41 -39.84 -30.85
CA LYS A 195 9.01 -39.08 -29.65
C LYS A 195 7.91 -39.75 -28.80
N GLY A 196 7.05 -40.57 -29.42
CA GLY A 196 5.94 -41.27 -28.73
C GLY A 196 6.25 -42.69 -28.24
N LYS A 197 7.33 -43.33 -28.69
CA LYS A 197 7.67 -44.72 -28.35
C LYS A 197 8.73 -44.83 -27.25
N TYR A 198 9.71 -43.94 -27.24
CA TYR A 198 10.85 -43.95 -26.31
C TYR A 198 11.19 -42.54 -25.77
N PRO A 199 10.25 -41.86 -25.08
CA PRO A 199 10.40 -40.45 -24.73
C PRO A 199 11.61 -40.18 -23.83
N GLU A 200 11.93 -41.07 -22.90
CA GLU A 200 13.07 -40.89 -22.00
C GLU A 200 14.43 -41.01 -22.71
N THR A 201 14.55 -41.91 -23.68
CA THR A 201 15.79 -42.08 -24.46
C THR A 201 15.99 -40.91 -25.41
N VAL A 202 14.90 -40.37 -25.97
CA VAL A 202 14.95 -39.14 -26.78
C VAL A 202 15.46 -37.96 -25.96
N LEU A 203 15.03 -37.82 -24.70
CA LEU A 203 15.53 -36.79 -23.80
C LEU A 203 17.03 -36.94 -23.49
N ASP A 204 17.53 -38.17 -23.34
CA ASP A 204 18.97 -38.42 -23.15
C ASP A 204 19.79 -37.98 -24.38
N CYS A 205 19.24 -38.19 -25.60
CA CYS A 205 19.85 -37.70 -26.83
C CYS A 205 19.85 -36.16 -26.87
N VAL A 206 18.73 -35.51 -26.56
CA VAL A 206 18.65 -34.04 -26.51
C VAL A 206 19.65 -33.47 -25.50
N HIS A 207 19.76 -34.08 -24.31
CA HIS A 207 20.70 -33.66 -23.28
C HIS A 207 22.15 -33.70 -23.76
N LYS A 208 22.58 -34.81 -24.36
CA LYS A 208 23.96 -34.99 -24.84
C LYS A 208 24.30 -34.17 -26.07
N ILE A 209 23.36 -33.98 -27.00
CA ILE A 209 23.52 -33.03 -28.11
C ILE A 209 23.72 -31.63 -27.53
N GLY A 210 22.90 -31.24 -26.55
CA GLY A 210 23.04 -29.96 -25.86
C GLY A 210 24.40 -29.81 -25.17
N GLU A 211 24.85 -30.79 -24.38
CA GLU A 211 26.20 -30.78 -23.76
C GLU A 211 27.31 -30.54 -24.79
N ALA A 212 27.23 -31.19 -25.96
CA ALA A 212 28.20 -30.96 -27.03
C ALA A 212 28.10 -29.55 -27.63
N VAL A 213 26.89 -29.05 -27.89
CA VAL A 213 26.67 -27.70 -28.43
C VAL A 213 27.11 -26.62 -27.46
N TYR A 214 26.78 -26.71 -26.17
CA TYR A 214 27.15 -25.72 -25.16
C TYR A 214 28.67 -25.64 -24.97
N LYS A 215 29.40 -26.77 -25.06
CA LYS A 215 30.87 -26.80 -25.06
C LYS A 215 31.50 -25.96 -26.18
N THR A 216 30.85 -25.83 -27.34
CA THR A 216 31.37 -25.02 -28.45
C THR A 216 31.38 -23.52 -28.15
N SER A 217 30.56 -23.06 -27.18
CA SER A 217 30.35 -21.65 -26.83
C SER A 217 29.86 -20.72 -27.97
N LYS A 218 29.58 -21.23 -29.18
CA LYS A 218 29.06 -20.47 -30.33
C LYS A 218 27.56 -20.16 -30.15
N ILE A 219 27.19 -18.89 -30.17
CA ILE A 219 25.83 -18.46 -29.78
C ILE A 219 24.77 -18.82 -30.83
N GLU A 220 25.14 -18.79 -32.10
CA GLU A 220 24.27 -19.16 -33.22
C GLU A 220 23.92 -20.65 -33.16
N LEU A 221 24.89 -21.50 -32.80
CA LEU A 221 24.69 -22.95 -32.67
C LEU A 221 23.82 -23.28 -31.46
N ILE A 222 24.07 -22.61 -30.33
CA ILE A 222 23.23 -22.72 -29.12
C ILE A 222 21.80 -22.28 -29.42
N ASN A 223 21.61 -21.13 -30.08
CA ASN A 223 20.28 -20.64 -30.44
C ASN A 223 19.56 -21.61 -31.38
N HIS A 224 20.23 -22.12 -32.41
CA HIS A 224 19.66 -23.10 -33.32
C HIS A 224 19.27 -24.40 -32.60
N PHE A 225 20.13 -24.89 -31.69
CA PHE A 225 19.82 -26.04 -30.85
C PHE A 225 18.61 -25.79 -29.93
N ILE A 226 18.52 -24.61 -29.30
CA ILE A 226 17.39 -24.23 -28.46
C ILE A 226 16.12 -24.20 -29.31
N ASP A 227 16.14 -23.61 -30.51
CA ASP A 227 14.99 -23.58 -31.43
C ASP A 227 14.52 -24.98 -31.76
N ARG A 228 15.44 -25.90 -32.08
CA ARG A 228 15.12 -27.31 -32.35
C ARG A 228 14.59 -28.04 -31.12
N THR A 229 15.09 -27.71 -29.93
CA THR A 229 14.64 -28.29 -28.65
C THR A 229 13.23 -27.84 -28.29
N VAL A 230 12.94 -26.54 -28.40
CA VAL A 230 11.60 -25.98 -28.21
C VAL A 230 10.66 -26.54 -29.28
N ASP A 231 11.12 -26.63 -30.53
CA ASP A 231 10.36 -27.22 -31.63
C ASP A 231 10.00 -28.69 -31.38
N HIS A 232 10.96 -29.45 -30.86
CA HIS A 232 10.76 -30.85 -30.51
C HIS A 232 9.65 -30.98 -29.47
N GLY A 233 9.57 -30.07 -28.50
CA GLY A 233 8.43 -29.85 -27.61
C GLY A 233 8.49 -30.58 -26.28
N PHE A 234 7.87 -29.99 -25.27
CA PHE A 234 7.95 -30.38 -23.85
C PHE A 234 7.08 -31.61 -23.49
N GLN A 235 7.57 -32.43 -22.54
CA GLN A 235 6.84 -33.56 -21.94
C GLN A 235 6.03 -33.09 -20.73
N PHE A 236 4.70 -32.97 -20.89
CA PHE A 236 3.78 -32.52 -19.84
C PHE A 236 3.40 -33.64 -18.87
N PRO A 237 2.93 -33.31 -17.64
CA PRO A 237 2.56 -34.31 -16.62
C PRO A 237 1.53 -35.35 -17.06
N MET A 238 0.53 -34.93 -17.85
CA MET A 238 -0.55 -35.77 -18.39
C MET A 238 -1.17 -36.72 -17.33
N ILE A 239 -1.59 -36.16 -16.19
CA ILE A 239 -2.17 -36.92 -15.08
C ILE A 239 -3.50 -37.57 -15.51
N ALA A 240 -3.55 -38.91 -15.51
CA ALA A 240 -4.69 -39.71 -15.96
C ALA A 240 -5.55 -40.29 -14.83
N GLY A 241 -5.24 -39.93 -13.57
CA GLY A 241 -5.96 -40.39 -12.38
C GLY A 241 -5.08 -41.20 -11.43
N THR A 242 -5.70 -41.98 -10.56
CA THR A 242 -5.02 -42.91 -9.64
C THR A 242 -5.40 -44.35 -9.98
N GLY A 243 -4.43 -45.26 -10.06
CA GLY A 243 -4.65 -46.68 -10.37
C GLY A 243 -5.17 -47.50 -9.18
N GLU A 244 -5.56 -48.75 -9.44
CA GLU A 244 -5.95 -49.72 -8.39
C GLU A 244 -4.76 -50.13 -7.51
N ASP A 245 -3.53 -49.94 -8.01
CA ASP A 245 -2.27 -50.01 -7.26
C ASP A 245 -2.01 -48.78 -6.38
N TRP A 246 -2.98 -47.86 -6.32
CA TRP A 246 -2.96 -46.59 -5.59
C TRP A 246 -1.88 -45.62 -6.07
N GLN A 247 -1.25 -45.89 -7.22
CA GLN A 247 -0.24 -45.01 -7.81
C GLN A 247 -0.86 -43.98 -8.76
N ILE A 248 -0.31 -42.77 -8.75
CA ILE A 248 -0.70 -41.71 -9.68
C ILE A 248 -0.18 -42.02 -11.09
N LYS A 249 -1.12 -42.21 -12.03
CA LYS A 249 -0.81 -42.41 -13.45
C LYS A 249 -0.44 -41.08 -14.09
N SER A 250 0.85 -40.90 -14.39
CA SER A 250 1.43 -39.69 -14.99
C SER A 250 2.51 -40.05 -16.01
N ASN A 251 2.93 -39.07 -16.80
CA ASN A 251 4.02 -39.21 -17.77
C ASN A 251 5.38 -39.30 -17.06
N SER A 252 6.03 -40.47 -17.09
CA SER A 252 7.33 -40.70 -16.44
C SER A 252 8.44 -39.80 -16.98
N ALA A 253 8.34 -39.35 -18.24
CA ALA A 253 9.34 -38.49 -18.87
C ALA A 253 9.26 -37.02 -18.42
N HIS A 254 8.21 -36.60 -17.70
CA HIS A 254 8.00 -35.20 -17.32
C HIS A 254 9.11 -34.66 -16.41
N VAL A 255 9.38 -35.32 -15.28
CA VAL A 255 10.42 -34.90 -14.32
C VAL A 255 11.81 -34.95 -14.97
N LYS A 256 12.09 -36.01 -15.75
CA LYS A 256 13.33 -36.15 -16.52
C LYS A 256 13.52 -35.00 -17.50
N ASN A 257 12.46 -34.55 -18.17
CA ASN A 257 12.53 -33.43 -19.11
C ASN A 257 12.89 -32.11 -18.38
N ILE A 258 12.32 -31.87 -17.19
CA ILE A 258 12.69 -30.69 -16.39
C ILE A 258 14.17 -30.77 -16.00
N ARG A 259 14.66 -31.92 -15.54
CA ARG A 259 16.08 -32.13 -15.19
C ARG A 259 17.01 -31.82 -16.36
N VAL A 260 16.71 -32.37 -17.54
CA VAL A 260 17.50 -32.11 -18.76
C VAL A 260 17.53 -30.62 -19.08
N PHE A 261 16.39 -29.92 -18.99
CA PHE A 261 16.35 -28.49 -19.24
C PHE A 261 17.17 -27.71 -18.20
N LEU A 262 17.04 -28.02 -16.90
CA LEU A 262 17.82 -27.38 -15.84
C LEU A 262 19.32 -27.61 -16.01
N ASP A 263 19.74 -28.84 -16.33
CA ASP A 263 21.14 -29.18 -16.57
C ASP A 263 21.72 -28.42 -17.78
N LEU A 264 20.98 -28.34 -18.88
CA LEU A 264 21.39 -27.57 -20.08
C LEU A 264 21.47 -26.07 -19.79
N ILE A 265 20.47 -25.51 -19.09
CA ILE A 265 20.47 -24.09 -18.71
C ILE A 265 21.64 -23.81 -17.75
N GLY A 266 21.89 -24.68 -16.79
CA GLY A 266 22.96 -24.56 -15.78
C GLY A 266 24.37 -24.49 -16.38
N GLN A 267 24.62 -25.11 -17.52
CA GLN A 267 25.93 -25.02 -18.19
C GLN A 267 26.31 -23.59 -18.56
N HIS A 268 25.36 -22.83 -19.12
CA HIS A 268 25.54 -21.41 -19.46
C HIS A 268 24.23 -20.63 -19.33
N PRO A 269 23.84 -20.20 -18.10
CA PRO A 269 22.52 -19.63 -17.86
C PRO A 269 22.24 -18.37 -18.69
N LYS A 270 23.22 -17.47 -18.81
CA LYS A 270 23.14 -16.24 -19.63
C LYS A 270 22.77 -16.52 -21.09
N LYS A 271 23.41 -17.51 -21.72
CA LYS A 271 23.15 -17.87 -23.13
C LYS A 271 21.87 -18.69 -23.29
N SER A 272 21.31 -19.20 -22.20
CA SER A 272 20.15 -20.10 -22.17
C SER A 272 18.84 -19.42 -21.80
N ARG A 273 18.77 -18.08 -21.82
CA ARG A 273 17.55 -17.30 -21.50
C ARG A 273 16.32 -17.79 -22.28
N ARG A 274 16.49 -18.08 -23.58
CA ARG A 274 15.40 -18.59 -24.43
C ARG A 274 14.92 -19.98 -24.00
N LEU A 275 15.83 -20.88 -23.61
CA LEU A 275 15.45 -22.22 -23.12
C LEU A 275 14.77 -22.15 -21.75
N LEU A 276 15.27 -21.30 -20.84
CA LEU A 276 14.64 -21.05 -19.54
C LEU A 276 13.24 -20.43 -19.70
N SER A 277 13.07 -19.48 -20.63
CA SER A 277 11.77 -18.94 -21.01
C SER A 277 10.80 -20.04 -21.50
N ALA A 278 11.25 -20.93 -22.39
CA ALA A 278 10.45 -22.05 -22.87
C ALA A 278 10.07 -23.04 -21.74
N LEU A 279 10.97 -23.27 -20.78
CA LEU A 279 10.68 -24.05 -19.58
C LEU A 279 9.58 -23.39 -18.75
N ILE A 280 9.73 -22.10 -18.42
CA ILE A 280 8.75 -21.33 -17.64
C ILE A 280 7.36 -21.41 -18.28
N ILE A 281 7.27 -21.16 -19.59
CA ILE A 281 6.01 -21.22 -20.34
C ILE A 281 5.40 -22.62 -20.26
N SER A 282 6.20 -23.66 -20.50
CA SER A 282 5.74 -25.04 -20.48
C SER A 282 5.20 -25.46 -19.10
N LEU A 283 5.91 -25.09 -18.03
CA LEU A 283 5.49 -25.37 -16.65
C LEU A 283 4.24 -24.55 -16.27
N ALA A 284 4.17 -23.28 -16.69
CA ALA A 284 3.07 -22.38 -16.35
C ALA A 284 1.75 -22.75 -17.04
N ILE A 285 1.81 -23.20 -18.30
CA ILE A 285 0.61 -23.51 -19.10
C ILE A 285 0.19 -24.98 -18.94
N GLY A 286 1.16 -25.89 -18.88
CA GLY A 286 0.92 -27.34 -18.84
C GLY A 286 0.93 -27.96 -17.44
N GLY A 287 1.35 -27.20 -16.42
CA GLY A 287 1.44 -27.66 -15.03
C GLY A 287 2.69 -28.47 -14.73
N VAL A 288 2.89 -28.72 -13.43
CA VAL A 288 4.06 -29.41 -12.89
C VAL A 288 3.59 -30.53 -11.97
N PHE A 289 4.20 -31.71 -12.09
CA PHE A 289 3.95 -32.84 -11.18
C PHE A 289 5.29 -33.46 -10.78
N ILE A 290 5.61 -33.32 -9.49
CA ILE A 290 6.84 -33.84 -8.88
C ILE A 290 6.41 -34.58 -7.61
N LYS A 291 6.91 -35.80 -7.42
CA LYS A 291 6.70 -36.57 -6.19
C LYS A 291 7.82 -36.23 -5.20
N ASP A 292 7.54 -36.29 -3.92
CA ASP A 292 8.56 -36.07 -2.89
C ASP A 292 9.73 -37.07 -3.04
N THR A 293 9.42 -38.30 -3.46
CA THR A 293 10.38 -39.38 -3.70
C THR A 293 11.30 -39.14 -4.90
N ASP A 294 11.01 -38.15 -5.75
CA ASP A 294 11.90 -37.78 -6.86
C ASP A 294 13.16 -37.06 -6.37
N LEU A 295 13.19 -36.57 -5.12
CA LEU A 295 14.30 -35.81 -4.52
C LEU A 295 14.73 -34.59 -5.35
N PHE A 296 13.75 -33.90 -5.92
CA PHE A 296 13.94 -32.73 -6.77
C PHE A 296 14.66 -31.54 -6.10
N PRO A 297 14.65 -31.35 -4.75
CA PRO A 297 15.50 -30.35 -4.11
C PRO A 297 16.99 -30.44 -4.50
N ARG A 298 17.52 -31.66 -4.71
CA ARG A 298 18.90 -31.87 -5.19
C ARG A 298 19.16 -31.25 -6.56
N ASP A 299 18.19 -31.38 -7.46
CA ASP A 299 18.27 -30.85 -8.82
C ASP A 299 18.27 -29.31 -8.80
N ILE A 300 17.48 -28.70 -7.92
CA ILE A 300 17.45 -27.24 -7.72
C ILE A 300 18.79 -26.77 -7.13
N THR A 301 19.31 -27.41 -6.08
CA THR A 301 20.61 -27.09 -5.50
C THR A 301 21.74 -27.14 -6.53
N LYS A 302 21.78 -28.18 -7.38
CA LYS A 302 22.74 -28.29 -8.47
C LYS A 302 22.62 -27.09 -9.43
N PHE A 303 21.40 -26.71 -9.79
CA PHE A 303 21.15 -25.56 -10.66
C PHE A 303 21.55 -24.22 -10.01
N LEU A 304 21.29 -24.02 -8.72
CA LEU A 304 21.67 -22.80 -7.98
C LEU A 304 23.18 -22.66 -7.78
N ASN A 305 23.96 -23.73 -7.99
CA ASN A 305 25.42 -23.68 -8.03
C ASN A 305 25.99 -23.27 -9.41
N SER A 306 25.12 -22.91 -10.37
CA SER A 306 25.51 -22.33 -11.66
C SER A 306 25.52 -20.79 -11.61
N ASP A 307 26.15 -20.12 -12.59
CA ASP A 307 26.19 -18.64 -12.70
C ASP A 307 24.83 -18.06 -13.12
N ILE A 308 23.89 -18.00 -12.17
CA ILE A 308 22.50 -17.59 -12.39
C ILE A 308 22.26 -16.08 -12.21
N ALA A 309 23.27 -15.28 -11.82
CA ALA A 309 23.10 -13.89 -11.42
C ALA A 309 22.41 -13.03 -12.50
N GLN A 310 22.81 -13.19 -13.77
CA GLN A 310 22.26 -12.42 -14.89
C GLN A 310 20.88 -12.89 -15.37
N VAL A 311 20.40 -14.03 -14.87
CA VAL A 311 19.08 -14.60 -15.18
C VAL A 311 18.25 -14.82 -13.93
N PHE A 312 18.62 -14.19 -12.81
CA PHE A 312 18.02 -14.42 -11.50
C PHE A 312 16.51 -14.19 -11.49
N ASN A 313 16.04 -13.14 -12.19
CA ASN A 313 14.61 -12.89 -12.36
C ASN A 313 13.87 -14.09 -12.99
N LEU A 314 14.40 -14.68 -14.06
CA LEU A 314 13.81 -15.86 -14.70
C LEU A 314 13.91 -17.10 -13.81
N VAL A 315 15.00 -17.25 -13.06
CA VAL A 315 15.15 -18.33 -12.08
C VAL A 315 14.05 -18.24 -11.03
N LYS A 316 13.74 -17.05 -10.52
CA LYS A 316 12.62 -16.86 -9.60
C LYS A 316 11.27 -17.16 -10.25
N GLN A 317 11.02 -16.67 -11.46
CA GLN A 317 9.79 -16.96 -12.20
C GLN A 317 9.57 -18.47 -12.39
N MET A 318 10.64 -19.20 -12.70
CA MET A 318 10.66 -20.66 -12.84
C MET A 318 10.45 -21.36 -11.50
N SER A 319 11.16 -20.93 -10.46
CA SER A 319 11.09 -21.50 -9.11
C SER A 319 9.69 -21.39 -8.51
N ARG A 320 8.98 -20.28 -8.73
CA ARG A 320 7.58 -20.11 -8.27
C ARG A 320 6.60 -21.15 -8.85
N LEU A 321 6.96 -21.81 -9.97
CA LEU A 321 6.13 -22.85 -10.59
C LEU A 321 6.41 -24.25 -10.03
N LEU A 322 7.54 -24.44 -9.33
CA LEU A 322 7.98 -25.73 -8.83
C LEU A 322 7.48 -25.97 -7.40
N PRO A 323 6.65 -27.01 -7.16
CA PRO A 323 6.18 -27.33 -5.82
C PRO A 323 7.22 -28.18 -5.07
N ALA A 324 8.46 -27.70 -4.98
CA ALA A 324 9.60 -28.45 -4.44
C ALA A 324 10.30 -27.76 -3.27
N PHE A 325 9.91 -26.53 -2.91
CA PHE A 325 10.54 -25.74 -1.84
C PHE A 325 10.04 -26.12 -0.45
N PHE A 326 10.26 -27.38 -0.07
CA PHE A 326 10.01 -27.93 1.26
C PHE A 326 11.20 -28.75 1.71
N ASN A 327 11.37 -28.86 3.03
CA ASN A 327 12.53 -29.51 3.62
C ASN A 327 12.19 -30.92 4.12
N GLU A 328 10.90 -31.26 4.24
CA GLU A 328 10.41 -32.59 4.67
C GLU A 328 9.98 -33.46 3.49
N ILE A 329 10.62 -34.62 3.32
CA ILE A 329 10.27 -35.63 2.33
C ILE A 329 9.17 -36.51 2.92
N GLY A 330 8.04 -36.63 2.21
CA GLY A 330 6.89 -37.39 2.70
C GLY A 330 6.12 -36.66 3.81
N ALA A 331 5.27 -37.37 4.55
CA ALA A 331 4.59 -36.81 5.71
C ALA A 331 5.34 -37.16 7.00
N GLU A 332 5.93 -36.15 7.64
CA GLU A 332 6.60 -36.27 8.95
C GLU A 332 6.02 -35.27 9.97
N GLY A 333 6.47 -35.37 11.22
CA GLY A 333 6.07 -34.48 12.32
C GLY A 333 4.55 -34.26 12.43
N GLN A 334 4.16 -33.00 12.54
CA GLN A 334 2.77 -32.58 12.72
C GLN A 334 1.86 -33.05 11.58
N LEU A 335 2.36 -33.08 10.35
CA LEU A 335 1.58 -33.48 9.17
C LEU A 335 1.19 -34.97 9.25
N ARG A 336 2.12 -35.80 9.75
CA ARG A 336 1.87 -37.23 9.96
C ARG A 336 0.94 -37.48 11.14
N ASP A 337 1.13 -36.74 12.23
CA ASP A 337 0.34 -36.89 13.45
C ASP A 337 -1.12 -36.54 13.17
N ILE A 338 -1.39 -35.38 12.56
CA ILE A 338 -2.76 -34.92 12.34
C ILE A 338 -3.53 -35.79 11.35
N SER A 339 -2.86 -36.24 10.27
CA SER A 339 -3.47 -37.13 9.28
C SER A 339 -3.74 -38.53 9.85
N THR A 340 -2.92 -38.98 10.81
CA THR A 340 -3.13 -40.25 11.52
C THR A 340 -4.26 -40.14 12.53
N GLN A 341 -4.27 -39.08 13.34
CA GLN A 341 -5.34 -38.81 14.31
C GLN A 341 -6.70 -38.65 13.62
N LEU A 342 -6.75 -37.96 12.49
CA LEU A 342 -7.98 -37.78 11.70
C LEU A 342 -8.55 -39.13 11.23
N ASP A 343 -7.71 -40.02 10.71
CA ASP A 343 -8.11 -41.38 10.26
C ASP A 343 -8.50 -42.28 11.44
N GLU A 344 -7.73 -42.25 12.54
CA GLU A 344 -7.96 -43.07 13.73
C GLU A 344 -9.18 -42.65 14.54
N SER A 345 -9.56 -41.37 14.49
CA SER A 345 -10.79 -40.86 15.11
C SER A 345 -12.05 -41.59 14.62
N CYS A 346 -12.01 -42.15 13.40
CA CYS A 346 -13.08 -42.93 12.78
C CYS A 346 -12.81 -44.43 12.81
N GLN A 347 -11.83 -44.91 13.60
CA GLN A 347 -11.35 -46.29 13.59
C GLN A 347 -10.98 -46.79 12.18
N ARG A 348 -10.51 -45.89 11.30
CA ARG A 348 -10.18 -46.17 9.89
C ARG A 348 -11.35 -46.69 9.04
N LYS A 349 -12.59 -46.42 9.47
CA LYS A 349 -13.81 -46.80 8.73
C LYS A 349 -14.20 -45.79 7.65
N ASP A 350 -13.72 -44.55 7.74
CA ASP A 350 -13.89 -43.55 6.68
C ASP A 350 -12.90 -43.83 5.53
N VAL A 351 -13.40 -44.50 4.49
CA VAL A 351 -12.60 -44.94 3.34
C VAL A 351 -11.90 -43.78 2.63
N LEU A 352 -12.56 -42.62 2.54
CA LEU A 352 -12.01 -41.43 1.85
C LEU A 352 -10.83 -40.84 2.64
N ILE A 353 -11.01 -40.67 3.95
CA ILE A 353 -9.96 -40.14 4.83
C ILE A 353 -8.80 -41.13 4.99
N HIS A 354 -9.09 -42.43 5.08
CA HIS A 354 -8.06 -43.46 5.10
C HIS A 354 -7.19 -43.42 3.84
N PHE A 355 -7.83 -43.31 2.67
CA PHE A 355 -7.13 -43.18 1.40
C PHE A 355 -6.33 -41.87 1.31
N LEU A 356 -6.91 -40.73 1.73
CA LEU A 356 -6.22 -39.43 1.77
C LEU A 356 -4.96 -39.47 2.62
N ARG A 357 -5.03 -40.07 3.81
CA ARG A 357 -3.86 -40.27 4.68
C ARG A 357 -2.80 -41.14 3.98
N LYS A 358 -3.20 -42.24 3.36
CA LYS A 358 -2.27 -43.17 2.68
C LYS A 358 -1.57 -42.51 1.50
N GLN A 359 -2.31 -41.74 0.69
CA GLN A 359 -1.73 -40.90 -0.36
C GLN A 359 -0.74 -39.89 0.22
N CYS A 360 -1.07 -39.26 1.36
CA CYS A 360 -0.17 -38.32 2.03
C CYS A 360 1.12 -38.95 2.54
N HIS A 361 1.10 -40.22 2.96
CA HIS A 361 2.26 -40.89 3.57
C HIS A 361 3.13 -41.63 2.56
N VAL A 362 2.53 -42.16 1.50
CA VAL A 362 3.17 -43.13 0.60
C VAL A 362 3.46 -42.55 -0.78
N GLU A 363 2.63 -41.63 -1.27
CA GLU A 363 2.78 -41.01 -2.60
C GLU A 363 2.61 -39.48 -2.53
N SER A 364 3.29 -38.87 -1.56
CA SER A 364 3.23 -37.44 -1.27
C SER A 364 3.64 -36.62 -2.49
N SER A 365 2.78 -35.66 -2.85
CA SER A 365 3.00 -34.69 -3.92
C SER A 365 2.07 -33.49 -3.72
N SER A 366 2.37 -32.38 -4.38
CA SER A 366 1.55 -31.16 -4.31
C SER A 366 0.09 -31.32 -4.74
N ARG A 367 -0.20 -32.38 -5.51
CA ARG A 367 -1.56 -32.78 -5.89
C ARG A 367 -2.47 -33.01 -4.69
N ILE A 368 -1.90 -33.40 -3.54
CA ILE A 368 -2.69 -33.67 -2.34
C ILE A 368 -3.38 -32.43 -1.78
N VAL A 369 -2.84 -31.23 -2.02
CA VAL A 369 -3.45 -29.96 -1.63
C VAL A 369 -4.78 -29.75 -2.36
N ASP A 370 -4.82 -30.06 -3.66
CA ASP A 370 -6.06 -30.00 -4.44
C ASP A 370 -7.00 -31.17 -4.10
N PHE A 371 -6.44 -32.33 -3.73
CA PHE A 371 -7.25 -33.48 -3.31
C PHE A 371 -8.01 -33.18 -1.99
N ILE A 372 -7.33 -32.73 -0.94
CA ILE A 372 -7.98 -32.39 0.34
C ILE A 372 -8.99 -31.25 0.19
N LYS A 373 -8.73 -30.30 -0.73
CA LYS A 373 -9.69 -29.24 -1.08
C LYS A 373 -10.99 -29.82 -1.67
N GLU A 374 -10.90 -30.81 -2.56
CA GLU A 374 -12.09 -31.48 -3.09
C GLU A 374 -12.75 -32.37 -2.03
N VAL A 375 -12.01 -32.95 -1.07
CA VAL A 375 -12.59 -33.65 0.10
C VAL A 375 -13.41 -32.68 0.95
N ILE A 376 -12.89 -31.49 1.22
CA ILE A 376 -13.62 -30.43 1.94
C ILE A 376 -14.90 -30.01 1.18
N LEU A 377 -14.82 -29.81 -0.14
CA LEU A 377 -15.98 -29.47 -0.97
C LEU A 377 -17.00 -30.60 -1.04
N PHE A 378 -16.54 -31.85 -0.98
CA PHE A 378 -17.38 -33.02 -0.83
C PHE A 378 -18.10 -33.02 0.52
N TRP A 379 -17.41 -32.76 1.64
CA TRP A 379 -18.06 -32.63 2.95
C TRP A 379 -19.10 -31.50 2.99
N LYS A 380 -18.87 -30.41 2.26
CA LYS A 380 -19.86 -29.33 2.12
C LYS A 380 -21.11 -29.73 1.34
N SER A 381 -20.97 -30.48 0.25
CA SER A 381 -22.06 -30.69 -0.73
C SER A 381 -22.67 -32.10 -0.70
N GLY A 382 -21.90 -33.12 -0.31
CA GLY A 382 -22.19 -34.53 -0.54
C GLY A 382 -21.94 -35.01 -1.98
N ASN A 383 -21.49 -34.12 -2.88
CA ASN A 383 -21.27 -34.45 -4.29
C ASN A 383 -19.86 -34.99 -4.54
N LYS A 384 -19.74 -36.30 -4.74
CA LYS A 384 -18.44 -36.96 -4.98
C LYS A 384 -17.88 -36.79 -6.40
N LYS A 385 -18.59 -36.17 -7.36
CA LYS A 385 -18.17 -36.08 -8.78
C LYS A 385 -16.76 -35.51 -8.97
N ASN A 386 -16.38 -34.50 -8.19
CA ASN A 386 -15.06 -33.88 -8.31
C ASN A 386 -13.91 -34.70 -7.70
N LEU A 387 -14.21 -35.74 -6.92
CA LEU A 387 -13.19 -36.64 -6.36
C LEU A 387 -12.68 -37.65 -7.39
N THR A 388 -13.42 -37.90 -8.47
CA THR A 388 -13.11 -38.88 -9.52
C THR A 388 -11.65 -38.83 -10.02
N PRO A 389 -11.03 -37.66 -10.26
CA PRO A 389 -9.65 -37.62 -10.73
C PRO A 389 -8.64 -38.18 -9.71
N TYR A 390 -8.92 -38.11 -8.40
CA TYR A 390 -7.96 -38.41 -7.33
C TYR A 390 -8.07 -39.83 -6.79
N LEU A 391 -9.17 -40.52 -7.07
CA LEU A 391 -9.50 -41.81 -6.46
C LEU A 391 -9.44 -42.96 -7.48
N PRO A 392 -9.03 -44.16 -7.03
CA PRO A 392 -9.27 -45.39 -7.79
C PRO A 392 -10.79 -45.64 -7.97
N PRO A 393 -11.22 -46.26 -9.08
CA PRO A 393 -12.62 -46.61 -9.31
C PRO A 393 -13.26 -47.42 -8.16
N SER A 394 -12.52 -48.38 -7.59
CA SER A 394 -12.94 -49.16 -6.43
C SER A 394 -13.28 -48.28 -5.22
N ILE A 395 -12.37 -47.39 -4.81
CA ILE A 395 -12.56 -46.46 -3.70
C ILE A 395 -13.69 -45.46 -3.98
N TYR A 396 -13.77 -44.92 -5.20
CA TYR A 396 -14.84 -44.00 -5.58
C TYR A 396 -16.23 -44.62 -5.43
N SER A 397 -16.37 -45.90 -5.76
CA SER A 397 -17.63 -46.64 -5.62
C SER A 397 -18.01 -46.86 -4.15
N ALA A 398 -17.02 -47.09 -3.28
CA ALA A 398 -17.20 -47.35 -1.85
C ALA A 398 -17.53 -46.09 -1.00
N ILE A 399 -17.34 -44.88 -1.54
CA ILE A 399 -17.68 -43.64 -0.83
C ILE A 399 -19.19 -43.39 -0.89
N GLU A 400 -19.83 -43.37 0.27
CA GLU A 400 -21.22 -42.96 0.46
C GLU A 400 -21.36 -41.43 0.38
N SER A 401 -22.53 -40.90 -0.03
CA SER A 401 -22.80 -39.45 -0.14
C SER A 401 -23.53 -38.86 1.08
N SER A 402 -23.91 -39.70 2.03
CA SER A 402 -24.60 -39.41 3.29
C SER A 402 -24.22 -40.49 4.30
N GLY A 403 -24.33 -40.21 5.60
CA GLY A 403 -23.95 -41.15 6.64
C GLY A 403 -23.20 -40.49 7.80
N PRO A 404 -22.82 -41.29 8.82
CA PRO A 404 -22.30 -40.78 10.09
C PRO A 404 -21.00 -39.97 9.96
N PHE A 405 -20.24 -40.15 8.87
CA PHE A 405 -18.99 -39.45 8.65
C PHE A 405 -19.10 -38.20 7.76
N ILE A 406 -20.29 -37.92 7.18
CA ILE A 406 -20.51 -36.84 6.21
C ILE A 406 -21.57 -35.85 6.71
N ASP A 407 -22.65 -36.34 7.32
CA ASP A 407 -23.81 -35.51 7.66
C ASP A 407 -23.47 -34.45 8.73
N GLY A 408 -22.72 -34.83 9.77
CA GLY A 408 -22.22 -33.91 10.80
C GLY A 408 -21.32 -32.80 10.25
N PRO A 409 -20.21 -33.12 9.54
CA PRO A 409 -19.37 -32.13 8.87
C PRO A 409 -20.12 -31.23 7.89
N LYS A 410 -21.10 -31.76 7.15
CA LYS A 410 -21.95 -30.99 6.22
C LYS A 410 -22.78 -29.92 6.94
N ILE A 411 -23.35 -30.25 8.10
CA ILE A 411 -24.09 -29.29 8.94
C ILE A 411 -23.15 -28.20 9.44
N ILE A 412 -21.97 -28.57 9.96
CA ILE A 412 -20.96 -27.61 10.44
C ILE A 412 -20.54 -26.66 9.31
N PHE A 413 -20.21 -27.19 8.12
CA PHE A 413 -19.84 -26.37 6.97
C PHE A 413 -20.91 -25.36 6.59
N ASN A 414 -22.16 -25.80 6.46
CA ASN A 414 -23.26 -24.91 6.06
C ASN A 414 -23.53 -23.82 7.11
N SER A 415 -23.34 -24.12 8.41
CA SER A 415 -23.44 -23.13 9.48
C SER A 415 -22.28 -22.11 9.50
N ILE A 416 -21.10 -22.49 9.02
CA ILE A 416 -19.93 -21.61 8.92
C ILE A 416 -20.00 -20.74 7.65
N VAL A 417 -20.58 -21.27 6.56
CA VAL A 417 -20.83 -20.53 5.31
C VAL A 417 -21.71 -19.31 5.56
N SER A 418 -22.76 -19.44 6.39
CA SER A 418 -23.62 -18.29 6.75
C SER A 418 -22.89 -17.21 7.55
N LYS A 419 -21.69 -17.48 8.07
CA LYS A 419 -20.83 -16.54 8.81
C LYS A 419 -19.67 -15.99 7.97
N GLY A 420 -19.65 -16.24 6.65
CA GLY A 420 -18.73 -15.60 5.70
C GLY A 420 -17.59 -16.47 5.15
N ILE A 421 -17.42 -17.71 5.61
CA ILE A 421 -16.37 -18.63 5.10
C ILE A 421 -17.00 -19.63 4.13
N SER A 422 -16.84 -19.37 2.82
CA SER A 422 -17.61 -20.07 1.79
C SER A 422 -16.80 -21.08 0.98
N LEU A 423 -15.50 -20.80 0.80
CA LEU A 423 -14.57 -21.58 -0.01
C LEU A 423 -13.44 -22.15 0.85
N PRO A 424 -12.85 -23.30 0.47
CA PRO A 424 -11.73 -23.89 1.21
C PRO A 424 -10.54 -22.94 1.41
N LYS A 425 -10.27 -22.06 0.44
CA LYS A 425 -9.20 -21.05 0.52
C LYS A 425 -9.44 -20.00 1.61
N ASP A 426 -10.70 -19.71 1.95
CA ASP A 426 -11.05 -18.67 2.92
C ASP A 426 -10.53 -19.06 4.31
N TYR A 427 -10.43 -20.37 4.61
CA TYR A 427 -9.87 -20.90 5.86
C TYR A 427 -8.38 -20.63 6.05
N LEU A 428 -7.62 -20.38 4.98
CA LEU A 428 -6.21 -20.02 5.08
C LEU A 428 -6.01 -18.58 5.56
N ILE A 429 -7.03 -17.73 5.43
CA ILE A 429 -6.99 -16.31 5.80
C ILE A 429 -7.24 -16.12 7.30
N TYR A 430 -8.13 -16.93 7.89
CA TYR A 430 -8.46 -16.84 9.32
C TYR A 430 -7.40 -17.53 10.21
N THR A 431 -7.25 -17.02 11.43
CA THR A 431 -6.43 -17.69 12.46
C THR A 431 -7.07 -19.01 12.86
N GLN A 432 -6.25 -19.98 13.27
CA GLN A 432 -6.71 -21.30 13.71
C GLN A 432 -7.73 -21.18 14.86
N ASP A 433 -7.50 -20.29 15.82
CA ASP A 433 -8.42 -20.04 16.94
C ASP A 433 -9.77 -19.49 16.50
N ALA A 434 -9.79 -18.58 15.52
CA ALA A 434 -11.04 -18.04 14.99
C ALA A 434 -11.87 -19.12 14.30
N VAL A 435 -11.22 -19.99 13.50
CA VAL A 435 -11.88 -21.13 12.85
C VAL A 435 -12.39 -22.13 13.89
N ASN A 436 -11.58 -22.45 14.91
CA ASN A 436 -11.96 -23.37 15.98
C ASN A 436 -13.19 -22.87 16.75
N ASN A 437 -13.22 -21.59 17.11
CA ASN A 437 -14.35 -20.96 17.80
C ASN A 437 -15.63 -20.99 16.94
N LEU A 438 -15.51 -20.80 15.62
CA LEU A 438 -16.65 -20.90 14.70
C LEU A 438 -17.22 -22.32 14.64
N ILE A 439 -16.36 -23.35 14.66
CA ILE A 439 -16.74 -24.76 14.67
C ILE A 439 -17.41 -25.13 16.01
N ASP A 440 -16.83 -24.71 17.13
CA ASP A 440 -17.36 -25.00 18.47
C ASP A 440 -18.70 -24.32 18.72
N GLY A 441 -18.91 -23.14 18.13
CA GLY A 441 -20.17 -22.40 18.21
C GLY A 441 -21.35 -23.01 17.44
N VAL A 442 -21.19 -24.16 16.75
CA VAL A 442 -22.28 -24.86 16.06
C VAL A 442 -22.99 -25.81 17.03
N SER A 443 -24.11 -25.38 17.60
CA SER A 443 -24.98 -26.18 18.47
C SER A 443 -26.20 -26.71 17.69
N HIS A 444 -26.05 -27.85 17.02
CA HIS A 444 -27.13 -28.51 16.27
C HIS A 444 -27.33 -29.97 16.73
N LYS A 445 -28.59 -30.43 16.85
CA LYS A 445 -28.95 -31.78 17.34
C LYS A 445 -28.38 -32.97 16.55
N GLY A 446 -27.75 -32.72 15.39
CA GLY A 446 -27.15 -33.72 14.51
C GLY A 446 -25.63 -33.63 14.35
N VAL A 447 -24.95 -32.88 15.23
CA VAL A 447 -23.48 -32.69 15.20
C VAL A 447 -22.89 -33.28 16.47
N ALA A 448 -22.05 -34.30 16.35
CA ALA A 448 -21.32 -34.88 17.47
C ALA A 448 -20.00 -34.13 17.73
N ASP A 449 -19.41 -34.32 18.92
CA ASP A 449 -18.09 -33.76 19.23
C ASP A 449 -16.99 -34.32 18.31
N LEU A 450 -17.16 -35.57 17.86
CA LEU A 450 -16.30 -36.18 16.85
C LEU A 450 -16.30 -35.39 15.53
N ASP A 451 -17.46 -34.88 15.09
CA ASP A 451 -17.58 -34.11 13.85
C ASP A 451 -16.85 -32.76 13.95
N ARG A 452 -16.96 -32.09 15.11
CA ARG A 452 -16.22 -30.84 15.38
C ARG A 452 -14.71 -31.09 15.37
N SER A 453 -14.26 -32.15 16.04
CA SER A 453 -12.85 -32.53 16.09
C SER A 453 -12.29 -32.84 14.69
N ARG A 454 -13.03 -33.63 13.88
CA ARG A 454 -12.66 -33.95 12.50
C ARG A 454 -12.60 -32.70 11.61
N MET A 455 -13.53 -31.76 11.78
CA MET A 455 -13.51 -30.49 11.08
C MET A 455 -12.28 -29.65 11.41
N LYS A 456 -11.88 -29.56 12.69
CA LYS A 456 -10.65 -28.86 13.08
C LYS A 456 -9.42 -29.51 12.48
N MET A 457 -9.31 -30.84 12.57
CA MET A 457 -8.18 -31.61 12.04
C MET A 457 -8.06 -31.53 10.52
N ILE A 458 -9.15 -31.59 9.75
CA ILE A 458 -9.07 -31.50 8.28
C ILE A 458 -8.60 -30.11 7.81
N PHE A 459 -9.01 -29.03 8.49
CA PHE A 459 -8.57 -27.68 8.14
C PHE A 459 -7.12 -27.44 8.51
N GLU A 460 -6.68 -27.92 9.67
CA GLU A 460 -5.26 -27.84 10.04
C GLU A 460 -4.40 -28.73 9.12
N PHE A 461 -4.87 -29.92 8.74
CA PHE A 461 -4.21 -30.76 7.75
C PHE A 461 -4.09 -30.05 6.39
N TYR A 462 -5.16 -29.38 5.94
CA TYR A 462 -5.12 -28.56 4.73
C TYR A 462 -4.12 -27.40 4.85
N ARG A 463 -4.07 -26.70 5.99
CA ARG A 463 -3.14 -25.59 6.26
C ARG A 463 -1.69 -26.05 6.19
N LEU A 464 -1.35 -27.18 6.80
CA LEU A 464 0.02 -27.76 6.78
C LEU A 464 0.42 -28.23 5.38
N LEU A 465 -0.48 -28.91 4.65
CA LEU A 465 -0.23 -29.32 3.27
C LEU A 465 -0.01 -28.12 2.35
N ASN A 466 -0.80 -27.06 2.52
CA ASN A 466 -0.65 -25.83 1.77
C ASN A 466 0.67 -25.14 2.10
N GLN A 467 1.06 -25.06 3.38
CA GLN A 467 2.35 -24.51 3.81
C GLN A 467 3.56 -25.26 3.23
N LYS A 468 3.44 -26.59 3.09
CA LYS A 468 4.48 -27.43 2.50
C LYS A 468 4.66 -27.17 1.00
N TYR A 469 3.58 -27.19 0.22
CA TYR A 469 3.68 -27.18 -1.25
C TYR A 469 3.38 -25.84 -1.94
N ARG A 470 2.78 -24.87 -1.24
CA ARG A 470 2.45 -23.55 -1.78
C ARG A 470 3.20 -22.46 -1.02
N ILE A 471 3.72 -21.50 -1.76
CA ILE A 471 4.53 -20.39 -1.25
C ILE A 471 3.62 -19.24 -0.75
N ASP A 472 2.33 -19.27 -1.09
CA ASP A 472 1.37 -18.18 -0.88
C ASP A 472 0.82 -18.06 0.56
N ASN A 473 1.40 -18.78 1.53
CA ASN A 473 0.87 -18.84 2.90
C ASN A 473 1.49 -17.78 3.84
N LEU A 474 0.63 -17.12 4.63
CA LEU A 474 0.97 -15.95 5.47
C LEU A 474 1.59 -16.29 6.84
N GLU A 475 1.60 -17.56 7.26
CA GLU A 475 2.14 -17.97 8.57
C GLU A 475 3.64 -18.24 8.59
N LEU A 476 4.43 -17.24 8.19
CA LEU A 476 5.88 -17.36 8.16
C LEU A 476 6.48 -17.61 9.55
N LYS A 477 5.87 -17.09 10.63
CA LYS A 477 6.34 -17.31 12.01
C LYS A 477 6.37 -18.80 12.40
N LYS A 478 5.32 -19.56 12.07
CA LYS A 478 5.23 -20.99 12.37
C LYS A 478 6.25 -21.77 11.53
N TYR A 479 6.39 -21.43 10.24
CA TYR A 479 7.40 -22.01 9.36
C TYR A 479 8.83 -21.82 9.87
N LEU A 480 9.18 -20.63 10.37
CA LEU A 480 10.51 -20.33 10.90
C LEU A 480 10.82 -21.12 12.18
N SER A 481 9.82 -21.44 13.00
CA SER A 481 10.02 -22.23 14.22
C SER A 481 10.47 -23.67 13.97
N THR A 482 10.18 -24.19 12.78
CA THR A 482 10.59 -25.52 12.29
C THR A 482 11.84 -25.48 11.41
N PHE A 483 12.38 -24.29 11.13
CA PHE A 483 13.45 -24.10 10.15
C PHE A 483 14.84 -24.12 10.82
N ASN A 484 15.61 -25.19 10.61
CA ASN A 484 16.97 -25.34 11.17
C ASN A 484 18.00 -25.44 10.04
N CYS A 485 18.66 -24.33 9.71
CA CYS A 485 19.77 -24.31 8.76
C CYS A 485 20.90 -23.39 9.28
N GLU A 486 22.08 -23.94 9.51
CA GLU A 486 23.22 -23.25 10.14
C GLU A 486 23.85 -22.16 9.25
N ASN A 487 23.55 -22.16 7.95
CA ASN A 487 24.17 -21.27 6.96
C ASN A 487 23.25 -20.13 6.48
N LEU A 488 22.06 -19.96 7.09
CA LEU A 488 21.16 -18.86 6.80
C LEU A 488 21.38 -17.65 7.73
N PRO A 489 20.92 -16.45 7.33
CA PRO A 489 20.97 -15.29 8.19
C PRO A 489 20.01 -15.44 9.37
N ASP A 490 20.37 -14.87 10.52
CA ASP A 490 19.64 -15.00 11.79
C ASP A 490 18.13 -14.76 11.63
N THR A 491 17.33 -15.81 11.84
CA THR A 491 15.88 -15.79 11.68
C THR A 491 15.20 -14.86 12.69
N LYS A 492 15.86 -14.49 13.79
CA LYS A 492 15.37 -13.47 14.73
C LYS A 492 15.26 -12.10 14.08
N LYS A 493 16.16 -11.75 13.14
CA LYS A 493 16.06 -10.49 12.37
C LYS A 493 14.79 -10.45 11.50
N LEU A 494 14.44 -11.58 10.90
CA LEU A 494 13.21 -11.70 10.10
C LEU A 494 11.97 -11.61 10.99
N LEU A 495 11.98 -12.27 12.16
CA LEU A 495 10.88 -12.17 13.13
C LEU A 495 10.70 -10.74 13.65
N SER A 496 11.78 -10.04 13.98
CA SER A 496 11.70 -8.64 14.42
C SER A 496 11.22 -7.71 13.30
N ALA A 497 11.66 -7.95 12.05
CA ALA A 497 11.14 -7.24 10.89
C ALA A 497 9.63 -7.44 10.71
N LEU A 498 9.11 -8.66 10.89
CA LEU A 498 7.67 -8.96 10.82
C LEU A 498 6.85 -8.28 11.95
N GLU A 499 7.48 -7.96 13.08
CA GLU A 499 6.84 -7.33 14.25
C GLU A 499 6.92 -5.79 14.26
N GLU A 500 7.66 -5.20 13.33
CA GLU A 500 7.76 -3.75 13.18
C GLU A 500 6.39 -3.13 12.86
N LYS A 501 6.03 -2.07 13.60
CA LYS A 501 4.71 -1.42 13.50
C LYS A 501 4.67 -0.37 12.41
N LYS A 502 5.81 0.27 12.10
CA LYS A 502 5.88 1.27 11.03
C LYS A 502 6.10 0.58 9.70
N LEU A 503 5.11 0.68 8.82
CA LEU A 503 5.07 -0.03 7.55
C LEU A 503 6.31 0.23 6.65
N GLU A 504 6.76 1.48 6.53
CA GLU A 504 7.98 1.83 5.77
C GLU A 504 9.23 1.13 6.34
N ASN A 505 9.38 1.09 7.67
CA ASN A 505 10.51 0.43 8.35
C ASN A 505 10.43 -1.10 8.24
N LYS A 506 9.21 -1.65 8.29
CA LYS A 506 8.93 -3.08 8.13
C LYS A 506 9.36 -3.55 6.75
N ILE A 507 8.90 -2.87 5.70
CA ILE A 507 9.28 -3.16 4.30
C ILE A 507 10.80 -3.04 4.14
N PHE A 508 11.41 -1.96 4.62
CA PHE A 508 12.86 -1.78 4.53
C PHE A 508 13.64 -2.93 5.21
N SER A 509 13.24 -3.33 6.41
CA SER A 509 13.88 -4.42 7.16
C SER A 509 13.72 -5.77 6.45
N LEU A 510 12.54 -6.05 5.89
CA LEU A 510 12.28 -7.25 5.11
C LEU A 510 13.10 -7.29 3.80
N LEU A 511 13.18 -6.17 3.07
CA LEU A 511 14.04 -6.05 1.89
C LEU A 511 15.52 -6.23 2.24
N THR A 512 15.96 -5.69 3.39
CA THR A 512 17.34 -5.86 3.87
C THR A 512 17.64 -7.32 4.17
N TYR A 513 16.72 -8.04 4.82
CA TYR A 513 16.88 -9.48 5.06
C TYR A 513 16.90 -10.28 3.76
N MET A 514 16.03 -9.95 2.80
CA MET A 514 16.06 -10.54 1.46
C MET A 514 17.38 -10.31 0.72
N LYS A 515 18.04 -9.17 0.93
CA LYS A 515 19.37 -8.91 0.38
C LYS A 515 20.41 -9.90 0.93
N GLU A 516 20.36 -10.20 2.24
CA GLU A 516 21.21 -11.22 2.85
C GLU A 516 20.95 -12.60 2.22
N LEU A 517 19.68 -12.98 1.99
CA LEU A 517 19.32 -14.23 1.31
C LEU A 517 19.82 -14.27 -0.14
N LYS A 518 19.62 -13.19 -0.91
CA LYS A 518 20.08 -13.09 -2.30
C LYS A 518 21.59 -13.27 -2.42
N ASN A 519 22.35 -12.71 -1.48
CA ASN A 519 23.81 -12.87 -1.44
C ASN A 519 24.23 -14.33 -1.23
N ILE A 520 23.48 -15.10 -0.43
CA ILE A 520 23.72 -16.55 -0.27
C ILE A 520 23.43 -17.28 -1.58
N ILE A 521 22.27 -17.02 -2.19
CA ILE A 521 21.83 -17.68 -3.43
C ILE A 521 22.84 -17.45 -4.57
N LEU A 522 23.33 -16.21 -4.71
CA LEU A 522 24.27 -15.81 -5.75
C LEU A 522 25.74 -15.99 -5.35
N SER A 523 26.03 -16.57 -4.18
CA SER A 523 27.41 -16.80 -3.75
C SER A 523 28.10 -17.84 -4.63
N ASP A 524 29.39 -17.63 -4.91
CA ASP A 524 30.25 -18.65 -5.55
C ASP A 524 30.53 -19.84 -4.61
N LYS A 525 30.21 -19.72 -3.31
CA LYS A 525 30.36 -20.80 -2.33
C LYS A 525 29.36 -21.92 -2.61
N ILE A 526 29.86 -23.16 -2.64
CA ILE A 526 29.04 -24.37 -2.62
C ILE A 526 28.86 -24.77 -1.15
N TYR A 527 27.62 -24.91 -0.70
CA TYR A 527 27.30 -25.37 0.64
C TYR A 527 27.00 -26.86 0.64
N GLU A 528 27.34 -27.54 1.74
CA GLU A 528 27.05 -28.95 1.91
C GLU A 528 25.55 -29.16 2.18
N ALA A 529 24.95 -30.15 1.51
CA ALA A 529 23.55 -30.51 1.73
C ALA A 529 23.45 -31.47 2.93
N ASN A 530 22.59 -31.14 3.89
CA ASN A 530 22.26 -32.02 5.00
C ASN A 530 21.03 -32.87 4.63
N GLU A 531 21.23 -34.18 4.48
CA GLU A 531 20.20 -35.12 4.06
C GLU A 531 20.03 -36.25 5.08
N ALA A 532 18.82 -36.40 5.63
CA ALA A 532 18.45 -37.48 6.54
C ALA A 532 17.29 -38.28 5.94
N ILE A 533 17.57 -39.15 4.97
CA ILE A 533 16.56 -39.87 4.16
C ILE A 533 16.48 -41.35 4.57
N TYR A 534 15.26 -41.82 4.85
CA TYR A 534 14.97 -43.20 5.24
C TYR A 534 14.05 -43.89 4.23
N HIS A 535 14.27 -45.18 4.02
CA HIS A 535 13.44 -46.03 3.14
C HIS A 535 12.65 -47.05 3.96
N LYS A 536 11.33 -47.10 3.75
CA LYS A 536 10.45 -48.12 4.35
C LYS A 536 9.63 -48.83 3.28
N ARG A 537 9.60 -50.17 3.35
CA ARG A 537 8.75 -51.01 2.51
C ARG A 537 7.42 -51.26 3.20
N HIS A 538 6.30 -50.95 2.55
CA HIS A 538 4.98 -51.34 3.00
C HIS A 538 4.63 -52.73 2.43
N PHE A 539 4.71 -53.76 3.28
CA PHE A 539 4.51 -55.17 2.89
C PHE A 539 3.14 -55.50 2.28
N ALA A 540 2.12 -54.64 2.44
CA ALA A 540 0.77 -54.91 1.96
C ALA A 540 0.46 -54.37 0.55
N VAL A 541 1.27 -53.48 -0.03
CA VAL A 541 0.97 -52.80 -1.32
C VAL A 541 2.20 -52.61 -2.23
N ASP A 542 3.39 -53.05 -1.83
CA ASP A 542 4.62 -52.99 -2.66
C ASP A 542 5.01 -51.57 -3.15
N ILE A 543 4.55 -50.52 -2.46
CA ILE A 543 4.92 -49.13 -2.75
C ILE A 543 6.12 -48.72 -1.87
N PRO A 544 7.28 -48.35 -2.46
CA PRO A 544 8.42 -47.86 -1.70
C PRO A 544 8.11 -46.48 -1.12
N SER A 545 8.05 -46.37 0.21
CA SER A 545 7.89 -45.10 0.91
C SER A 545 9.25 -44.53 1.32
N MET A 546 9.43 -43.24 1.13
CA MET A 546 10.62 -42.48 1.51
C MET A 546 10.18 -41.35 2.43
N TYR A 547 10.90 -41.15 3.53
CA TYR A 547 10.65 -40.05 4.45
C TYR A 547 11.96 -39.51 5.01
N GLY A 548 11.98 -38.26 5.44
CA GLY A 548 13.18 -37.62 5.95
C GLY A 548 13.24 -36.13 5.69
N SER A 549 14.43 -35.56 5.71
CA SER A 549 14.63 -34.14 5.41
C SER A 549 15.81 -33.85 4.49
N TYR A 550 15.72 -32.72 3.77
CA TYR A 550 16.75 -32.14 2.91
C TYR A 550 16.89 -30.65 3.24
N ASN A 551 18.10 -30.20 3.54
CA ASN A 551 18.42 -28.79 3.77
C ASN A 551 19.72 -28.41 3.07
N GLU A 552 19.72 -27.29 2.36
CA GLU A 552 20.92 -26.70 1.74
C GLU A 552 20.74 -25.19 1.65
N ALA A 553 21.80 -24.43 1.93
CA ALA A 553 21.71 -22.99 2.16
C ALA A 553 21.12 -22.19 1.00
N LYS A 554 21.50 -22.46 -0.25
CA LYS A 554 20.98 -21.73 -1.43
C LYS A 554 19.53 -22.11 -1.72
N PHE A 555 19.20 -23.39 -1.66
CA PHE A 555 17.84 -23.90 -1.81
C PHE A 555 16.90 -23.30 -0.77
N ASP A 556 17.31 -23.35 0.49
CA ASP A 556 16.60 -22.81 1.64
C ASP A 556 16.42 -21.29 1.54
N ALA A 557 17.49 -20.57 1.18
CA ALA A 557 17.46 -19.12 0.99
C ALA A 557 16.49 -18.72 -0.13
N LEU A 558 16.46 -19.45 -1.25
CA LEU A 558 15.51 -19.19 -2.34
C LEU A 558 14.08 -19.50 -1.91
N GLY A 559 13.85 -20.63 -1.24
CA GLY A 559 12.53 -20.97 -0.70
C GLY A 559 12.00 -19.93 0.29
N LEU A 560 12.87 -19.37 1.14
CA LEU A 560 12.52 -18.30 2.08
C LEU A 560 12.29 -16.97 1.37
N THR A 561 13.13 -16.64 0.39
CA THR A 561 13.00 -15.45 -0.48
C THR A 561 11.61 -15.38 -1.11
N LEU A 562 11.14 -16.47 -1.74
CA LEU A 562 9.83 -16.50 -2.39
C LEU A 562 8.66 -16.32 -1.41
N ARG A 563 8.79 -16.79 -0.15
CA ARG A 563 7.77 -16.61 0.90
C ARG A 563 7.74 -15.18 1.44
N VAL A 564 8.92 -14.59 1.70
CA VAL A 564 9.05 -13.20 2.17
C VAL A 564 8.52 -12.22 1.13
N GLU A 565 8.73 -12.48 -0.16
CA GLU A 565 8.20 -11.67 -1.26
C GLU A 565 6.69 -11.55 -1.28
N ASN A 566 5.98 -12.65 -1.01
CA ASN A 566 4.53 -12.64 -0.97
C ASN A 566 4.01 -11.75 0.18
N ILE A 567 4.68 -11.75 1.32
CA ILE A 567 4.38 -10.82 2.43
C ILE A 567 4.67 -9.38 1.97
N LEU A 568 5.86 -9.12 1.43
CA LEU A 568 6.24 -7.79 0.96
C LEU A 568 5.27 -7.21 -0.07
N ASN A 569 4.75 -8.00 -1.01
CA ASN A 569 3.76 -7.53 -1.98
C ASN A 569 2.47 -7.05 -1.31
N VAL A 570 2.02 -7.73 -0.24
CA VAL A 570 0.87 -7.29 0.58
C VAL A 570 1.20 -6.01 1.33
N GLU A 571 2.38 -5.93 1.95
CA GLU A 571 2.81 -4.72 2.67
C GLU A 571 2.97 -3.53 1.72
N PHE A 572 3.47 -3.72 0.48
CA PHE A 572 3.56 -2.68 -0.54
C PHE A 572 2.17 -2.18 -0.98
N GLU A 573 1.19 -3.07 -1.07
CA GLU A 573 -0.19 -2.69 -1.36
C GLU A 573 -0.76 -1.80 -0.24
N GLU A 574 -0.52 -2.17 1.02
CA GLU A 574 -0.89 -1.33 2.18
C GLU A 574 -0.13 0.01 2.18
N LEU A 575 1.15 0.01 1.79
CA LEU A 575 1.98 1.23 1.71
C LEU A 575 1.37 2.25 0.73
N VAL A 576 1.02 1.78 -0.46
CA VAL A 576 0.40 2.59 -1.52
C VAL A 576 -0.98 3.10 -1.12
N ASN A 577 -1.71 2.36 -0.27
CA ASN A 577 -3.00 2.80 0.27
C ASN A 577 -2.86 3.77 1.46
N SER A 578 -1.73 3.76 2.17
CA SER A 578 -1.47 4.62 3.34
C SER A 578 -1.17 6.09 3.01
N ILE A 579 -0.91 6.41 1.75
CA ILE A 579 -0.58 7.76 1.29
C ILE A 579 -1.78 8.40 0.59
N ASP A 580 -2.13 9.61 1.04
CA ASP A 580 -3.17 10.41 0.40
C ASP A 580 -2.59 11.13 -0.82
N LEU A 581 -2.99 10.65 -2.00
CA LEU A 581 -2.61 11.20 -3.30
C LEU A 581 -3.72 12.05 -3.93
N GLN A 582 -4.75 12.49 -3.17
CA GLN A 582 -5.80 13.35 -3.72
C GLN A 582 -5.29 14.76 -4.04
N VAL A 583 -4.26 15.21 -3.34
CA VAL A 583 -3.57 16.49 -3.57
C VAL A 583 -2.08 16.24 -3.44
N ILE A 584 -1.33 16.52 -4.51
CA ILE A 584 0.12 16.36 -4.53
C ILE A 584 0.77 17.74 -4.48
N THR A 585 1.59 17.93 -3.46
CA THR A 585 2.39 19.13 -3.20
C THR A 585 3.87 18.76 -3.02
N LYS A 586 4.75 19.75 -2.88
CA LYS A 586 6.18 19.53 -2.65
C LYS A 586 6.45 18.71 -1.38
N ALA A 587 5.65 18.90 -0.34
CA ALA A 587 5.73 18.10 0.89
C ALA A 587 5.39 16.62 0.65
N THR A 588 4.54 16.34 -0.34
CA THR A 588 4.11 14.98 -0.70
C THR A 588 5.19 14.25 -1.52
N PHE A 589 5.93 14.96 -2.38
CA PHE A 589 7.00 14.36 -3.19
C PHE A 589 8.10 13.71 -2.36
N ASN A 590 8.45 14.29 -1.20
CA ASN A 590 9.42 13.68 -0.29
C ASN A 590 9.00 12.28 0.17
N ARG A 591 7.71 12.08 0.45
CA ARG A 591 7.18 10.76 0.82
C ARG A 591 7.09 9.84 -0.39
N ILE A 592 6.66 10.35 -1.55
CA ILE A 592 6.64 9.59 -2.81
C ILE A 592 8.04 9.06 -3.15
N TYR A 593 9.07 9.90 -3.08
CA TYR A 593 10.45 9.51 -3.33
C TYR A 593 10.91 8.34 -2.43
N ARG A 594 10.63 8.41 -1.12
CA ARG A 594 10.97 7.32 -0.18
C ARG A 594 10.27 6.01 -0.54
N ILE A 595 8.99 6.07 -0.91
CA ILE A 595 8.23 4.89 -1.35
C ILE A 595 8.80 4.31 -2.66
N LEU A 596 9.12 5.18 -3.63
CA LEU A 596 9.73 4.75 -4.89
C LEU A 596 11.13 4.14 -4.69
N ASP A 597 11.91 4.62 -3.71
CA ASP A 597 13.20 4.01 -3.38
C ASP A 597 13.05 2.60 -2.80
N LEU A 598 12.01 2.35 -1.99
CA LEU A 598 11.68 0.98 -1.55
C LEU A 598 11.29 0.08 -2.71
N PHE A 599 10.50 0.59 -3.68
CA PHE A 599 10.17 -0.15 -4.90
C PHE A 599 11.40 -0.45 -5.75
N ARG A 600 12.29 0.53 -5.91
CA ARG A 600 13.57 0.35 -6.61
C ARG A 600 14.42 -0.74 -5.96
N MET A 601 14.59 -0.70 -4.64
CA MET A 601 15.27 -1.75 -3.88
C MET A 601 14.63 -3.14 -4.10
N ALA A 602 13.30 -3.20 -4.16
CA ALA A 602 12.56 -4.42 -4.46
C ALA A 602 12.86 -4.96 -5.87
N LEU A 603 12.84 -4.11 -6.89
CA LEU A 603 13.18 -4.50 -8.27
C LEU A 603 14.63 -4.99 -8.39
N ASP A 604 15.57 -4.30 -7.73
CA ASP A 604 16.98 -4.72 -7.68
C ASP A 604 17.10 -6.12 -7.07
N LEU A 605 16.38 -6.40 -5.98
CA LEU A 605 16.34 -7.72 -5.35
C LEU A 605 15.71 -8.77 -6.27
N ASP A 606 14.69 -8.40 -7.05
CA ASP A 606 14.08 -9.25 -8.08
C ASP A 606 15.01 -9.54 -9.28
N GLY A 607 16.17 -8.87 -9.36
CA GLY A 607 17.12 -9.00 -10.45
C GLY A 607 16.74 -8.18 -11.69
N ILE A 608 15.94 -7.13 -11.49
CA ILE A 608 15.51 -6.17 -12.50
C ILE A 608 16.34 -4.89 -12.28
N SER A 609 16.98 -4.38 -13.33
CA SER A 609 17.74 -3.13 -13.30
C SER A 609 17.28 -2.21 -14.42
N SER A 610 17.12 -0.92 -14.13
CA SER A 610 16.69 0.07 -15.13
C SER A 610 17.39 1.41 -14.92
N ASN A 611 18.31 1.75 -15.82
CA ASN A 611 19.00 3.04 -15.79
C ASN A 611 18.03 4.22 -15.95
N GLN A 612 16.94 4.03 -16.70
CA GLN A 612 15.92 5.05 -16.87
C GLN A 612 15.17 5.30 -15.57
N LEU A 613 14.84 4.25 -14.81
CA LEU A 613 14.23 4.39 -13.49
C LEU A 613 15.15 5.16 -12.53
N ASP A 614 16.43 4.80 -12.49
CA ASP A 614 17.43 5.50 -11.67
C ASP A 614 17.56 6.98 -12.04
N LEU A 615 17.56 7.31 -13.32
CA LEU A 615 17.60 8.70 -13.79
C LEU A 615 16.36 9.49 -13.32
N GLN A 616 15.16 8.89 -13.36
CA GLN A 616 13.95 9.55 -12.86
C GLN A 616 13.97 9.73 -11.34
N MET A 617 14.56 8.78 -10.60
CA MET A 617 14.81 8.93 -9.17
C MET A 617 15.73 10.12 -8.88
N GLU A 618 16.81 10.30 -9.66
CA GLU A 618 17.69 11.46 -9.55
C GLU A 618 16.96 12.76 -9.88
N PHE A 619 16.21 12.82 -10.98
CA PHE A 619 15.41 14.01 -11.31
C PHE A 619 14.43 14.37 -10.20
N LEU A 620 13.70 13.40 -9.65
CA LEU A 620 12.78 13.65 -8.54
C LEU A 620 13.53 14.14 -7.29
N LYS A 621 14.66 13.51 -6.95
CA LYS A 621 15.48 13.89 -5.78
C LYS A 621 15.93 15.35 -5.86
N PHE A 622 16.59 15.74 -6.95
CA PHE A 622 17.16 17.08 -7.08
C PHE A 622 16.12 18.16 -7.38
N SER A 623 15.05 17.83 -8.11
CA SER A 623 13.97 18.80 -8.39
C SER A 623 13.27 19.28 -7.12
N MET A 624 13.23 18.48 -6.05
CA MET A 624 12.68 18.90 -4.76
C MET A 624 13.52 19.99 -4.07
N ASP A 625 14.83 20.07 -4.31
CA ASP A 625 15.66 21.12 -3.71
C ASP A 625 15.65 22.41 -4.53
N ILE A 626 15.29 22.33 -5.81
CA ILE A 626 15.22 23.47 -6.73
C ILE A 626 13.92 24.25 -6.49
N ARG A 627 14.03 25.54 -6.15
CA ARG A 627 12.85 26.42 -5.90
C ARG A 627 12.07 26.76 -7.17
N THR A 628 12.73 26.80 -8.32
CA THR A 628 12.15 27.18 -9.61
C THR A 628 11.55 26.00 -10.39
N CYS A 629 11.57 24.78 -9.82
CA CYS A 629 10.98 23.62 -10.48
C CYS A 629 9.46 23.80 -10.61
N SER A 630 8.98 23.74 -11.84
CA SER A 630 7.58 23.95 -12.19
C SER A 630 6.76 22.67 -12.07
N PHE A 631 5.44 22.83 -11.99
CA PHE A 631 4.50 21.70 -11.94
C PHE A 631 4.61 20.78 -13.17
N THR A 632 4.82 21.36 -14.36
CA THR A 632 4.96 20.60 -15.61
C THR A 632 6.23 19.76 -15.64
N GLN A 633 7.33 20.23 -15.03
CA GLN A 633 8.56 19.43 -14.91
C GLN A 633 8.34 18.20 -14.04
N TYR A 634 7.60 18.30 -12.92
CA TYR A 634 7.22 17.11 -12.15
C TYR A 634 6.36 16.15 -12.98
N LEU A 635 5.43 16.67 -13.78
CA LEU A 635 4.60 15.85 -14.66
C LEU A 635 5.46 15.07 -15.69
N ASP A 636 6.50 15.68 -16.24
CA ASP A 636 7.44 15.02 -17.15
C ASP A 636 8.27 13.93 -16.44
N ILE A 637 8.71 14.18 -15.20
CA ILE A 637 9.40 13.18 -14.38
C ILE A 637 8.50 11.94 -14.17
N PHE A 638 7.24 12.14 -13.80
CA PHE A 638 6.31 11.02 -13.59
C PHE A 638 5.90 10.30 -14.88
N LYS A 639 5.84 10.99 -16.02
CA LYS A 639 5.74 10.32 -17.34
C LYS A 639 6.97 9.45 -17.61
N GLY A 640 8.17 9.96 -17.27
CA GLY A 640 9.42 9.22 -17.38
C GLY A 640 9.42 7.94 -16.54
N PHE A 641 8.89 8.00 -15.31
CA PHE A 641 8.71 6.82 -14.45
C PHE A 641 7.78 5.78 -15.08
N ILE A 642 6.63 6.19 -15.62
CA ILE A 642 5.69 5.28 -16.29
C ILE A 642 6.35 4.60 -17.50
N SER A 643 7.08 5.37 -18.32
CA SER A 643 7.84 4.79 -19.44
C SER A 643 8.85 3.75 -18.93
N ALA A 644 9.62 4.07 -17.89
CA ALA A 644 10.62 3.16 -17.33
C ALA A 644 10.01 1.84 -16.83
N VAL A 645 8.83 1.89 -16.20
CA VAL A 645 8.08 0.69 -15.79
C VAL A 645 7.59 -0.10 -17.01
N GLY A 646 7.09 0.58 -18.05
CA GLY A 646 6.73 -0.05 -19.32
C GLY A 646 7.92 -0.79 -19.97
N ASP A 647 9.10 -0.17 -19.97
CA ASP A 647 10.32 -0.77 -20.51
C ASP A 647 10.76 -2.00 -19.70
N ILE A 648 10.69 -1.92 -18.36
CA ILE A 648 10.92 -3.08 -17.47
C ILE A 648 9.99 -4.25 -17.80
N ILE A 649 8.69 -3.98 -17.94
CA ILE A 649 7.70 -5.01 -18.28
C ILE A 649 8.03 -5.64 -19.64
N ASN A 650 8.41 -4.81 -20.62
CA ASN A 650 8.75 -5.30 -21.95
C ASN A 650 10.03 -6.16 -21.94
N ASP A 651 11.10 -5.71 -21.29
CA ASP A 651 12.41 -6.37 -21.36
C ASP A 651 12.48 -7.65 -20.52
N TYR A 652 11.87 -7.67 -19.34
CA TYR A 652 11.96 -8.78 -18.39
C TYR A 652 10.81 -9.79 -18.51
N PHE A 653 9.69 -9.42 -19.14
CA PHE A 653 8.51 -10.28 -19.24
C PHE A 653 8.05 -10.48 -20.69
N ASN A 654 7.68 -9.42 -21.42
CA ASN A 654 7.06 -9.58 -22.74
C ASN A 654 8.03 -10.11 -23.79
N ASN A 655 9.14 -9.40 -24.04
CA ASN A 655 10.09 -9.71 -25.11
C ASN A 655 10.74 -11.09 -24.92
N ILE A 656 10.99 -11.47 -23.67
CA ILE A 656 11.66 -12.74 -23.36
C ILE A 656 10.77 -13.98 -23.55
N HIS A 657 9.44 -13.83 -23.42
CA HIS A 657 8.50 -14.95 -23.53
C HIS A 657 7.69 -14.98 -24.82
N SER A 658 7.41 -13.85 -25.46
CA SER A 658 6.43 -13.75 -26.57
C SER A 658 6.65 -14.73 -27.73
N SER A 659 7.90 -14.87 -28.20
CA SER A 659 8.23 -15.76 -29.32
C SER A 659 8.04 -17.23 -28.95
N ASN A 660 8.59 -17.67 -27.81
CA ASN A 660 8.44 -19.03 -27.32
C ASN A 660 6.99 -19.37 -26.98
N LEU A 661 6.24 -18.40 -26.46
CA LEU A 661 4.84 -18.56 -26.07
C LEU A 661 4.00 -18.92 -27.29
N SER A 662 4.12 -18.12 -28.34
CA SER A 662 3.45 -18.36 -29.62
C SER A 662 3.80 -19.73 -30.22
N GLN A 663 5.07 -20.13 -30.15
CA GLN A 663 5.56 -21.41 -30.67
C GLN A 663 5.02 -22.61 -29.87
N ILE A 664 4.95 -22.51 -28.54
CA ILE A 664 4.47 -23.57 -27.64
C ILE A 664 2.95 -23.70 -27.72
N GLU A 665 2.22 -22.57 -27.74
CA GLU A 665 0.75 -22.54 -27.85
C GLU A 665 0.24 -23.24 -29.11
N ALA A 666 0.89 -22.98 -30.25
CA ALA A 666 0.54 -23.61 -31.52
C ALA A 666 0.64 -25.15 -31.51
N ARG A 667 1.33 -25.74 -30.51
CA ARG A 667 1.69 -27.18 -30.51
C ARG A 667 1.23 -27.97 -29.30
N ILE A 668 1.00 -27.33 -28.15
CA ILE A 668 0.65 -28.02 -26.90
C ILE A 668 -0.66 -28.82 -27.00
N GLY A 669 -1.63 -28.28 -27.76
CA GLY A 669 -2.97 -28.84 -27.91
C GLY A 669 -3.89 -28.60 -26.70
N LYS A 670 -5.17 -28.28 -26.96
CA LYS A 670 -6.15 -27.82 -25.95
C LYS A 670 -6.26 -28.72 -24.71
N LYS A 671 -6.13 -30.05 -24.85
CA LYS A 671 -6.27 -31.02 -23.75
C LYS A 671 -5.14 -30.96 -22.71
N LYS A 672 -4.00 -30.33 -23.04
CA LYS A 672 -2.83 -30.24 -22.15
C LYS A 672 -2.69 -28.88 -21.46
N ILE A 673 -3.52 -27.90 -21.83
CA ILE A 673 -3.54 -26.57 -21.22
C ILE A 673 -4.32 -26.64 -19.89
N LEU A 674 -3.78 -26.02 -18.84
CA LEU A 674 -4.45 -25.93 -17.55
C LEU A 674 -5.80 -25.21 -17.65
N LYS A 675 -6.79 -25.68 -16.86
CA LYS A 675 -8.17 -25.16 -16.87
C LYS A 675 -8.27 -23.65 -16.68
N LYS A 676 -7.34 -23.02 -15.94
CA LYS A 676 -7.35 -21.57 -15.68
C LYS A 676 -7.22 -20.72 -16.95
N TYR A 677 -6.60 -21.23 -18.01
CA TYR A 677 -6.46 -20.53 -19.29
C TYR A 677 -7.62 -20.81 -20.25
N LEU A 678 -8.45 -21.82 -19.98
CA LEU A 678 -9.57 -22.18 -20.84
C LEU A 678 -10.79 -21.26 -20.56
N PRO A 679 -11.60 -20.91 -21.58
CA PRO A 679 -12.79 -20.09 -21.39
C PRO A 679 -13.89 -20.84 -20.63
N ASN A 680 -14.58 -20.13 -19.73
CA ASN A 680 -15.72 -20.65 -18.98
C ASN A 680 -17.00 -20.60 -19.85
N GLY A 681 -17.15 -21.52 -20.80
CA GLY A 681 -18.40 -21.76 -21.54
C GLY A 681 -18.59 -21.00 -22.86
N SER A 682 -19.32 -21.66 -23.78
CA SER A 682 -19.67 -21.32 -25.18
C SER A 682 -18.57 -21.50 -26.24
N LEU A 683 -18.91 -22.27 -27.29
CA LEU A 683 -18.06 -22.71 -28.41
C LEU A 683 -17.62 -21.59 -29.37
N ASN A 684 -18.06 -20.33 -29.17
CA ASN A 684 -17.78 -19.21 -30.08
C ASN A 684 -16.51 -18.40 -29.71
N GLN A 685 -15.76 -18.78 -28.68
CA GLN A 685 -14.52 -18.09 -28.27
C GLN A 685 -13.23 -18.80 -28.72
N GLU A 686 -13.31 -19.78 -29.62
CA GLU A 686 -12.12 -20.54 -30.05
C GLU A 686 -11.08 -19.68 -30.79
N SER A 687 -11.50 -18.60 -31.48
CA SER A 687 -10.60 -17.68 -32.17
C SER A 687 -9.83 -16.71 -31.24
N LYS A 688 -10.11 -16.73 -29.93
CA LYS A 688 -9.48 -15.86 -28.93
C LYS A 688 -8.70 -16.61 -27.85
N LEU A 689 -8.55 -17.94 -27.98
CA LEU A 689 -7.85 -18.75 -26.97
C LEU A 689 -6.40 -18.31 -26.79
N ASP A 690 -5.68 -18.10 -27.90
CA ASP A 690 -4.26 -17.73 -27.88
C ASP A 690 -4.03 -16.38 -27.19
N LYS A 691 -4.86 -15.37 -27.51
CA LYS A 691 -4.81 -14.06 -26.83
C LYS A 691 -5.06 -14.17 -25.33
N ARG A 692 -6.00 -15.03 -24.92
CA ARG A 692 -6.34 -15.24 -23.51
C ARG A 692 -5.21 -15.96 -22.76
N VAL A 693 -4.60 -16.97 -23.38
CA VAL A 693 -3.46 -17.68 -22.76
C VAL A 693 -2.30 -16.71 -22.56
N ALA A 694 -1.96 -15.93 -23.59
CA ALA A 694 -0.92 -14.91 -23.51
C ALA A 694 -1.21 -13.87 -22.43
N GLU A 695 -2.41 -13.29 -22.41
CA GLU A 695 -2.81 -12.28 -21.42
C GLU A 695 -2.70 -12.79 -19.98
N ILE A 696 -3.28 -13.96 -19.68
CA ILE A 696 -3.23 -14.56 -18.34
C ILE A 696 -1.78 -14.92 -17.97
N PHE A 697 -1.00 -15.45 -18.92
CA PHE A 697 0.40 -15.80 -18.68
C PHE A 697 1.22 -14.58 -18.26
N PHE A 698 1.17 -13.49 -19.04
CA PHE A 698 1.91 -12.27 -18.73
C PHE A 698 1.44 -11.62 -17.43
N MET A 699 0.12 -11.53 -17.22
CA MET A 699 -0.44 -11.01 -15.98
C MET A 699 0.02 -11.79 -14.75
N ASP A 700 0.00 -13.13 -14.81
CA ASP A 700 0.46 -13.99 -13.72
C ASP A 700 1.97 -13.82 -13.46
N ARG A 701 2.80 -13.57 -14.48
CA ARG A 701 4.25 -13.34 -14.29
C ARG A 701 4.52 -11.98 -13.64
N ILE A 702 3.87 -10.92 -14.14
CA ILE A 702 4.03 -9.55 -13.63
C ILE A 702 3.52 -9.45 -12.18
N ALA A 703 2.36 -10.04 -11.87
CA ALA A 703 1.78 -10.03 -10.52
C ALA A 703 2.67 -10.74 -9.48
N THR A 704 3.50 -11.69 -9.92
CA THR A 704 4.45 -12.39 -9.03
C THR A 704 5.79 -11.67 -8.86
N SER A 705 6.06 -10.60 -9.61
CA SER A 705 7.25 -9.78 -9.42
C SER A 705 7.16 -9.01 -8.09
N LEU A 706 8.32 -8.71 -7.49
CA LEU A 706 8.36 -8.02 -6.20
C LEU A 706 8.06 -6.53 -6.39
N GLY A 707 6.90 -6.08 -5.92
CA GLY A 707 6.47 -4.68 -5.89
C GLY A 707 6.15 -4.03 -7.25
N LEU A 708 6.42 -4.68 -8.39
CA LEU A 708 6.26 -4.08 -9.72
C LEU A 708 4.82 -3.64 -10.03
N GLN A 709 3.83 -4.49 -9.76
CA GLN A 709 2.42 -4.17 -9.99
C GLN A 709 1.96 -3.01 -9.09
N GLN A 710 2.34 -3.02 -7.81
CA GLN A 710 1.99 -1.99 -6.85
C GLN A 710 2.66 -0.66 -7.22
N MET A 711 3.90 -0.69 -7.71
CA MET A 711 4.61 0.49 -8.22
C MET A 711 3.92 1.10 -9.43
N ASP A 712 3.50 0.28 -10.41
CA ASP A 712 2.76 0.74 -11.58
C ASP A 712 1.44 1.42 -11.19
N VAL A 713 0.66 0.80 -10.29
CA VAL A 713 -0.58 1.40 -9.75
C VAL A 713 -0.29 2.70 -9.02
N PHE A 714 0.77 2.76 -8.21
CA PHE A 714 1.15 3.95 -7.46
C PHE A 714 1.53 5.11 -8.37
N LEU A 715 2.38 4.87 -9.37
CA LEU A 715 2.81 5.86 -10.35
C LEU A 715 1.64 6.37 -11.20
N ASN A 716 0.73 5.47 -11.62
CA ASN A 716 -0.45 5.87 -12.37
C ASN A 716 -1.39 6.74 -11.54
N ARG A 717 -1.61 6.42 -10.26
CA ARG A 717 -2.39 7.28 -9.34
C ARG A 717 -1.76 8.65 -9.19
N ILE A 718 -0.44 8.73 -9.06
CA ILE A 718 0.29 10.01 -8.98
C ILE A 718 0.11 10.81 -10.27
N LEU A 719 0.39 10.21 -11.43
CA LEU A 719 0.31 10.88 -12.71
C LEU A 719 -1.12 11.37 -13.01
N GLN A 720 -2.13 10.56 -12.69
CA GLN A 720 -3.54 10.96 -12.83
C GLN A 720 -3.87 12.17 -11.96
N THR A 721 -3.45 12.18 -10.69
CA THR A 721 -3.68 13.34 -9.82
C THR A 721 -2.95 14.57 -10.35
N LEU A 722 -1.69 14.43 -10.78
CA LEU A 722 -0.92 15.54 -11.34
C LEU A 722 -1.61 16.10 -12.59
N PHE A 723 -2.09 15.24 -13.48
CA PHE A 723 -2.81 15.64 -14.68
C PHE A 723 -4.11 16.38 -14.33
N GLN A 724 -4.92 15.84 -13.41
CA GLN A 724 -6.14 16.50 -12.93
C GLN A 724 -5.88 17.87 -12.30
N GLN A 725 -4.80 18.02 -11.53
CA GLN A 725 -4.38 19.32 -11.00
C GLN A 725 -4.03 20.28 -12.14
N SER A 726 -3.27 19.83 -13.15
CA SER A 726 -2.88 20.69 -14.28
C SER A 726 -4.05 21.13 -15.15
N GLU A 727 -5.09 20.31 -15.31
CA GLU A 727 -6.26 20.68 -16.11
C GLU A 727 -7.18 21.68 -15.39
N LYS A 728 -7.27 21.59 -14.05
CA LYS A 728 -8.24 22.38 -13.27
C LYS A 728 -7.69 23.69 -12.71
N LEU A 729 -6.37 23.87 -12.68
CA LEU A 729 -5.72 25.00 -12.03
C LEU A 729 -4.87 25.78 -13.02
N SER A 730 -4.88 27.11 -12.88
CA SER A 730 -3.97 27.99 -13.62
C SER A 730 -2.51 27.77 -13.18
N GLN A 731 -1.54 28.20 -13.98
CA GLN A 731 -0.12 28.06 -13.62
C GLN A 731 0.24 28.73 -12.29
N ILE A 732 -0.37 29.89 -11.99
CA ILE A 732 -0.18 30.60 -10.71
C ILE A 732 -0.72 29.76 -9.55
N HIS A 733 -1.90 29.16 -9.72
CA HIS A 733 -2.51 28.30 -8.70
C HIS A 733 -1.72 26.99 -8.50
N LEU A 734 -1.17 26.41 -9.55
CA LEU A 734 -0.30 25.24 -9.45
C LEU A 734 0.98 25.54 -8.66
N SER A 735 1.61 26.70 -8.91
CA SER A 735 2.80 27.12 -8.17
C SER A 735 2.50 27.31 -6.67
N ARG A 736 1.37 27.96 -6.35
CA ARG A 736 0.93 28.12 -4.96
C ARG A 736 0.61 26.77 -4.30
N LEU A 737 -0.11 25.89 -5.00
CA LEU A 737 -0.45 24.55 -4.49
C LEU A 737 0.79 23.67 -4.28
N LEU A 738 1.82 23.79 -5.11
CA LEU A 738 3.08 23.07 -4.89
C LEU A 738 3.76 23.47 -3.58
N ASN A 739 3.71 24.76 -3.24
CA ASN A 739 4.31 25.30 -2.03
C ASN A 739 3.43 25.10 -0.79
N TYR A 740 2.14 24.79 -0.97
CA TYR A 740 1.24 24.44 0.12
C TYR A 740 1.71 23.19 0.86
N ASP A 741 1.94 23.32 2.17
CA ASP A 741 2.14 22.18 3.07
C ASP A 741 0.87 21.92 3.89
N PRO A 742 0.11 20.85 3.59
CA PRO A 742 -1.07 20.46 4.37
C PRO A 742 -0.77 20.22 5.85
N LYS A 743 0.47 19.84 6.23
CA LYS A 743 0.84 19.64 7.64
C LYS A 743 0.97 20.96 8.40
N SER A 744 1.35 22.03 7.70
CA SER A 744 1.47 23.37 8.28
C SER A 744 0.16 24.16 8.23
N ALA A 745 -0.90 23.62 7.62
CA ALA A 745 -2.19 24.28 7.53
C ALA A 745 -2.85 24.49 8.90
N VAL A 746 -2.65 23.55 9.84
CA VAL A 746 -3.25 23.61 11.18
C VAL A 746 -2.24 23.16 12.24
N ILE A 747 -2.05 23.95 13.29
CA ILE A 747 -1.08 23.73 14.36
C ILE A 747 -1.77 23.73 15.72
N GLU A 748 -1.51 22.72 16.54
CA GLU A 748 -2.10 22.62 17.88
C GLU A 748 -1.44 23.59 18.88
N ILE A 749 -2.24 24.22 19.75
CA ILE A 749 -1.71 25.03 20.84
C ILE A 749 -1.04 24.11 21.87
N GLY A 750 0.30 24.12 21.86
CA GLY A 750 1.16 23.21 22.64
C GLY A 750 2.14 22.40 21.78
N SER A 751 2.08 22.53 20.45
CA SER A 751 3.01 21.85 19.53
C SER A 751 4.49 22.17 19.81
N SER A 752 5.33 21.13 19.73
CA SER A 752 6.80 21.25 19.76
C SER A 752 7.43 21.47 18.38
N ASP A 753 6.64 21.50 17.30
CA ASP A 753 7.15 21.62 15.93
C ASP A 753 7.85 22.97 15.68
N PRO A 754 9.17 23.01 15.46
CA PRO A 754 9.91 24.26 15.28
C PRO A 754 9.65 24.95 13.94
N ILE A 755 9.27 24.21 12.88
CA ILE A 755 9.12 24.75 11.52
C ILE A 755 7.81 25.53 11.41
N GLY A 756 6.72 24.98 11.95
CA GLY A 756 5.41 25.64 11.99
C GLY A 756 5.28 26.75 13.04
N ASN A 757 6.17 26.80 14.04
CA ASN A 757 6.08 27.73 15.17
C ASN A 757 6.75 29.09 14.92
N ASN A 758 6.38 29.78 13.85
CA ASN A 758 6.85 31.14 13.58
C ASN A 758 5.70 32.16 13.44
N ILE A 759 6.04 33.45 13.62
CA ILE A 759 5.08 34.55 13.63
C ILE A 759 4.38 34.77 12.28
N ILE A 760 5.03 34.36 11.18
CA ILE A 760 4.46 34.49 9.83
C ILE A 760 3.31 33.51 9.67
N PHE A 761 3.47 32.25 10.10
CA PHE A 761 2.40 31.24 10.00
C PHE A 761 1.31 31.38 11.07
N LEU A 762 1.70 31.65 12.31
CA LEU A 762 0.77 31.59 13.45
C LEU A 762 0.12 32.94 13.78
N GLY A 763 0.64 34.03 13.22
CA GLY A 763 0.38 35.37 13.74
C GLY A 763 0.99 35.59 15.14
N ASN A 764 0.96 36.84 15.60
CA ASN A 764 1.51 37.21 16.90
C ASN A 764 0.74 36.52 18.05
N LYS A 765 -0.60 36.52 17.95
CA LYS A 765 -1.50 35.90 18.93
C LYS A 765 -1.28 34.40 19.07
N GLY A 766 -1.26 33.67 17.96
CA GLY A 766 -1.09 32.22 17.96
C GLY A 766 0.26 31.81 18.54
N LEU A 767 1.34 32.52 18.15
CA LEU A 767 2.68 32.28 18.67
C LEU A 767 2.76 32.49 20.19
N ASN A 768 2.19 33.58 20.71
CA ASN A 768 2.21 33.87 22.14
C ASN A 768 1.41 32.85 22.94
N LEU A 769 0.29 32.34 22.43
CA LEU A 769 -0.48 31.28 23.08
C LEU A 769 0.32 29.97 23.20
N ILE A 770 1.06 29.58 22.15
CA ILE A 770 1.94 28.41 22.20
C ILE A 770 3.05 28.61 23.24
N LYS A 771 3.69 29.79 23.27
CA LYS A 771 4.73 30.10 24.26
C LYS A 771 4.17 30.06 25.68
N LEU A 772 3.05 30.76 25.94
CA LEU A 772 2.38 30.78 27.25
C LEU A 772 2.05 29.37 27.75
N LYS A 773 1.52 28.51 26.87
CA LYS A 773 1.19 27.13 27.24
C LYS A 773 2.43 26.29 27.56
N LYS A 774 3.53 26.45 26.80
CA LYS A 774 4.83 25.82 27.12
C LYS A 774 5.37 26.28 28.47
N LEU A 775 5.09 27.52 28.86
CA LEU A 775 5.44 28.08 30.16
C LEU A 775 4.49 27.65 31.30
N GLY A 776 3.50 26.80 31.02
CA GLY A 776 2.54 26.31 32.02
C GLY A 776 1.50 27.34 32.45
N ALA A 777 1.29 28.42 31.69
CA ALA A 777 0.12 29.27 31.87
C ALA A 777 -1.15 28.51 31.46
N ALA A 778 -2.26 28.77 32.15
CA ALA A 778 -3.55 28.16 31.88
C ALA A 778 -4.16 28.75 30.60
N VAL A 779 -3.77 28.22 29.45
CA VAL A 779 -4.30 28.61 28.14
C VAL A 779 -5.38 27.61 27.73
N PRO A 780 -6.59 28.06 27.31
CA PRO A 780 -7.64 27.16 26.83
C PRO A 780 -7.15 26.27 25.68
N GLU A 781 -7.59 25.01 25.68
CA GLU A 781 -7.29 24.04 24.62
C GLU A 781 -7.78 24.56 23.25
N GLY A 782 -6.95 24.41 22.22
CA GLY A 782 -7.23 24.97 20.91
C GLY A 782 -6.18 24.62 19.86
N PHE A 783 -6.39 25.12 18.65
CA PHE A 783 -5.48 25.02 17.52
C PHE A 783 -5.54 26.29 16.66
N ILE A 784 -4.54 26.49 15.82
CA ILE A 784 -4.38 27.66 14.97
C ILE A 784 -4.39 27.18 13.51
N ILE A 785 -5.27 27.74 12.71
CA ILE A 785 -5.22 27.64 11.25
C ILE A 785 -4.27 28.73 10.77
N THR A 786 -3.24 28.35 10.05
CA THR A 786 -2.13 29.25 9.74
C THR A 786 -2.43 30.19 8.57
N THR A 787 -1.60 31.22 8.41
CA THR A 787 -1.63 32.13 7.24
C THR A 787 -1.38 31.39 5.91
N GLU A 788 -0.84 30.16 5.94
CA GLU A 788 -0.68 29.33 4.75
C GLU A 788 -2.04 28.99 4.10
N VAL A 789 -3.04 28.73 4.94
CA VAL A 789 -4.42 28.50 4.47
C VAL A 789 -5.01 29.77 3.88
N PHE A 790 -4.70 30.95 4.44
CA PHE A 790 -5.13 32.22 3.88
C PHE A 790 -4.55 32.43 2.47
N LYS A 791 -3.24 32.22 2.29
CA LYS A 791 -2.56 32.35 0.99
C LYS A 791 -3.07 31.37 -0.07
N CYS A 792 -3.49 30.18 0.36
CA CYS A 792 -4.06 29.15 -0.51
C CYS A 792 -5.59 29.11 -0.51
N ARG A 793 -6.27 30.10 0.10
CA ARG A 793 -7.72 30.06 0.36
C ARG A 793 -8.54 29.90 -0.92
N GLU A 794 -8.18 30.63 -1.97
CA GLU A 794 -8.85 30.54 -3.27
C GLU A 794 -8.75 29.12 -3.85
N ILE A 795 -7.59 28.47 -3.74
CA ILE A 795 -7.37 27.10 -4.21
C ILE A 795 -8.15 26.11 -3.34
N ILE A 796 -8.11 26.27 -2.01
CA ILE A 796 -8.84 25.40 -1.08
C ILE A 796 -10.35 25.50 -1.30
N ASN A 797 -10.86 26.67 -1.67
CA ASN A 797 -12.30 26.87 -1.91
C ASN A 797 -12.72 26.36 -3.30
N ASN A 798 -11.90 26.58 -4.34
CA ASN A 798 -12.27 26.28 -5.72
C ASN A 798 -11.86 24.86 -6.17
N TYR A 799 -10.86 24.25 -5.54
CA TYR A 799 -10.41 22.89 -5.83
C TYR A 799 -10.93 21.89 -4.79
N LYS A 800 -12.00 21.17 -5.14
CA LYS A 800 -12.72 20.24 -4.24
C LYS A 800 -11.80 19.28 -3.45
N PRO A 801 -10.77 18.64 -4.03
CA PRO A 801 -9.87 17.79 -3.24
C PRO A 801 -9.09 18.54 -2.16
N ALA A 802 -8.62 19.77 -2.42
CA ALA A 802 -7.98 20.61 -1.41
C ALA A 802 -8.97 21.02 -0.30
N ASN A 803 -10.21 21.33 -0.65
CA ASN A 803 -11.27 21.61 0.32
C ASN A 803 -11.49 20.43 1.28
N ILE A 804 -11.67 19.23 0.73
CA ILE A 804 -11.89 18.00 1.50
C ILE A 804 -10.68 17.72 2.41
N ASN A 805 -9.47 17.87 1.88
CA ASN A 805 -8.25 17.68 2.64
C ASN A 805 -8.17 18.64 3.83
N PHE A 806 -8.37 19.94 3.61
CA PHE A 806 -8.39 20.96 4.68
C PHE A 806 -9.46 20.67 5.74
N LYS A 807 -10.70 20.39 5.31
CA LYS A 807 -11.81 20.05 6.23
C LYS A 807 -11.49 18.83 7.10
N ARG A 808 -10.83 17.81 6.54
CA ARG A 808 -10.39 16.62 7.28
C ARG A 808 -9.35 16.95 8.35
N TYR A 809 -8.42 17.87 8.07
CA TYR A 809 -7.45 18.33 9.07
C TYR A 809 -8.11 19.10 10.22
N VAL A 810 -9.03 20.02 9.91
CA VAL A 810 -9.79 20.75 10.93
C VAL A 810 -10.64 19.78 11.77
N ALA A 811 -11.34 18.83 11.14
CA ALA A 811 -12.12 17.81 11.84
C ALA A 811 -11.26 16.95 12.77
N LYS A 812 -10.05 16.58 12.33
CA LYS A 812 -9.08 15.86 13.18
C LYS A 812 -8.67 16.67 14.41
N MET A 813 -8.45 17.98 14.25
CA MET A 813 -8.11 18.86 15.37
C MET A 813 -9.28 19.05 16.32
N VAL A 814 -10.51 19.21 15.81
CA VAL A 814 -11.73 19.24 16.64
C VAL A 814 -11.87 17.94 17.43
N ALA A 815 -11.70 16.78 16.80
CA ALA A 815 -11.75 15.49 17.50
C ALA A 815 -10.66 15.34 18.59
N ASN A 816 -9.49 15.95 18.39
CA ASN A 816 -8.46 16.00 19.42
C ASN A 816 -8.86 16.93 20.58
N LEU A 817 -9.48 18.09 20.28
CA LEU A 817 -10.04 18.96 21.31
C LEU A 817 -11.14 18.26 22.11
N GLU A 818 -12.01 17.50 21.46
CA GLU A 818 -13.06 16.73 22.14
C GLU A 818 -12.47 15.73 23.14
N LYS A 819 -11.41 15.01 22.74
CA LYS A 819 -10.68 14.09 23.63
C LYS A 819 -10.02 14.80 24.81
N LYS A 820 -9.41 15.97 24.59
CA LYS A 820 -8.73 16.73 25.65
C LYS A 820 -9.70 17.39 26.63
N THR A 821 -10.79 17.94 26.11
CA THR A 821 -11.80 18.65 26.91
C THR A 821 -12.86 17.73 27.51
N GLN A 822 -12.95 16.49 27.04
CA GLN A 822 -14.02 15.54 27.38
C GLN A 822 -15.43 16.09 27.05
N LYS A 823 -15.52 17.00 26.08
CA LYS A 823 -16.77 17.59 25.55
C LYS A 823 -16.89 17.22 24.06
N THR A 824 -18.09 17.31 23.49
CA THR A 824 -18.34 16.96 22.09
C THR A 824 -18.93 18.15 21.34
N PHE A 825 -18.34 18.49 20.18
CA PHE A 825 -18.74 19.62 19.37
C PHE A 825 -20.08 19.34 18.70
N GLY A 826 -21.09 20.12 19.08
CA GLY A 826 -22.46 19.96 18.61
C GLY A 826 -23.32 18.93 19.34
N ASP A 827 -22.83 18.28 20.40
CA ASP A 827 -23.66 17.44 21.27
C ASP A 827 -24.43 18.29 22.30
N PRO A 828 -25.77 18.31 22.30
CA PRO A 828 -26.52 19.02 23.33
C PRO A 828 -26.26 18.52 24.76
N LYS A 829 -25.91 17.25 24.98
CA LYS A 829 -25.72 16.71 26.35
C LYS A 829 -24.43 17.23 27.01
N ASN A 830 -23.35 17.34 26.22
CA ASN A 830 -22.06 17.82 26.70
C ASN A 830 -21.35 18.72 25.68
N PRO A 831 -21.89 19.91 25.41
CA PRO A 831 -21.47 20.73 24.28
C PRO A 831 -20.06 21.29 24.48
N LEU A 832 -19.21 21.09 23.48
CA LEU A 832 -18.01 21.90 23.25
C LEU A 832 -18.42 23.13 22.43
N LEU A 833 -18.08 24.32 22.91
CA LEU A 833 -18.27 25.57 22.19
C LEU A 833 -16.90 26.20 21.95
N LEU A 834 -16.74 26.85 20.80
CA LEU A 834 -15.46 27.37 20.33
C LEU A 834 -15.49 28.89 20.19
N SER A 835 -14.35 29.52 20.43
CA SER A 835 -14.05 30.87 19.95
C SER A 835 -13.20 30.77 18.69
N VAL A 836 -13.48 31.61 17.71
CA VAL A 836 -12.78 31.69 16.42
C VAL A 836 -12.29 33.13 16.28
N ARG A 837 -10.99 33.34 16.48
CA ARG A 837 -10.39 34.67 16.63
C ARG A 837 -9.31 34.89 15.59
N SER A 838 -9.27 36.05 14.97
CA SER A 838 -8.18 36.43 14.06
C SER A 838 -6.82 36.53 14.77
N GLY A 839 -5.75 36.30 14.03
CA GLY A 839 -4.37 36.48 14.48
C GLY A 839 -3.45 36.86 13.32
N SER A 840 -3.27 38.15 13.09
CA SER A 840 -2.30 38.65 12.10
C SER A 840 -0.87 38.62 12.63
N SER A 841 0.12 38.58 11.73
CA SER A 841 1.54 38.67 12.10
C SER A 841 1.88 40.01 12.74
N ILE A 842 1.27 41.09 12.24
CA ILE A 842 1.36 42.44 12.81
C ILE A 842 0.02 42.76 13.48
N SER A 843 0.05 43.21 14.74
CA SER A 843 -1.15 43.44 15.55
C SER A 843 -2.08 44.49 14.92
N GLN A 844 -3.38 44.16 14.78
CA GLN A 844 -4.44 45.07 14.31
C GLN A 844 -5.58 45.10 15.33
N PRO A 845 -5.45 45.87 16.44
CA PRO A 845 -6.38 45.84 17.55
C PRO A 845 -7.79 46.25 17.11
N GLY A 846 -8.78 45.37 17.28
CA GLY A 846 -10.19 45.65 16.98
C GLY A 846 -10.58 45.68 15.50
N MET A 847 -9.65 45.50 14.57
CA MET A 847 -9.94 45.65 13.13
C MET A 847 -10.49 44.39 12.46
N LEU A 848 -10.20 43.23 13.02
CA LEU A 848 -10.55 41.92 12.47
C LEU A 848 -11.65 41.25 13.28
N ASP A 849 -12.47 40.44 12.61
CA ASP A 849 -13.62 39.80 13.26
C ASP A 849 -13.22 38.70 14.23
N SER A 850 -14.07 38.48 15.23
CA SER A 850 -13.97 37.36 16.16
C SER A 850 -15.36 36.82 16.47
N PHE A 851 -15.49 35.50 16.48
CA PHE A 851 -16.73 34.82 16.80
C PHE A 851 -16.58 34.09 18.13
N LEU A 852 -17.52 34.34 19.04
CA LEU A 852 -17.61 33.64 20.32
C LEU A 852 -18.80 32.69 20.30
N ASN A 853 -18.73 31.62 21.10
CA ASN A 853 -19.80 30.63 21.26
C ASN A 853 -20.16 29.90 19.95
N VAL A 854 -19.20 29.69 19.05
CA VAL A 854 -19.39 28.91 17.82
C VAL A 854 -19.74 27.47 18.17
N GLY A 855 -20.76 26.94 17.51
CA GLY A 855 -21.40 25.66 17.83
C GLY A 855 -22.69 25.80 18.64
N MET A 856 -23.10 27.02 19.00
CA MET A 856 -24.34 27.27 19.72
C MET A 856 -25.55 27.25 18.77
N ASN A 857 -26.64 26.63 19.21
CA ASN A 857 -27.96 26.72 18.61
C ASN A 857 -29.03 26.65 19.70
N GLU A 858 -30.31 26.78 19.35
CA GLU A 858 -31.40 26.78 20.35
C GLU A 858 -31.43 25.51 21.21
N LYS A 859 -31.17 24.35 20.61
CA LYS A 859 -31.16 23.05 21.33
C LYS A 859 -30.03 22.99 22.34
N ILE A 860 -28.84 23.44 21.95
CA ILE A 860 -27.66 23.49 22.81
C ILE A 860 -27.86 24.54 23.92
N ALA A 861 -28.39 25.72 23.60
CA ALA A 861 -28.71 26.75 24.59
C ALA A 861 -29.72 26.25 25.63
N ALA A 862 -30.80 25.59 25.19
CA ALA A 862 -31.78 24.99 26.09
C ALA A 862 -31.17 23.89 26.98
N SER A 863 -30.24 23.11 26.45
CA SER A 863 -29.55 22.07 27.23
C SER A 863 -28.57 22.66 28.24
N ILE A 864 -27.78 23.68 27.85
CA ILE A 864 -26.88 24.41 28.75
C ILE A 864 -27.71 25.04 29.88
N ALA A 865 -28.84 25.67 29.58
CA ALA A 865 -29.74 26.26 30.58
C ALA A 865 -30.15 25.25 31.65
N LYS A 866 -30.46 24.01 31.25
CA LYS A 866 -30.85 22.93 32.16
C LYS A 866 -29.66 22.40 32.98
N LYS A 867 -28.49 22.22 32.36
CA LYS A 867 -27.30 21.64 32.98
C LYS A 867 -26.61 22.59 33.95
N SER A 868 -26.46 23.86 33.58
CA SER A 868 -25.84 24.89 34.42
C SER A 868 -26.75 25.37 35.56
N LYS A 869 -28.05 25.05 35.50
CA LYS A 869 -29.12 25.66 36.32
C LYS A 869 -29.12 27.19 36.23
N ASN A 870 -28.55 27.74 35.16
CA ASN A 870 -28.47 29.16 34.89
C ASN A 870 -29.00 29.43 33.46
N PRO A 871 -30.33 29.51 33.29
CA PRO A 871 -30.95 29.77 31.99
C PRO A 871 -30.53 31.14 31.43
N TRP A 872 -30.29 32.12 32.29
CA TRP A 872 -29.84 33.45 31.87
C TRP A 872 -28.50 33.37 31.13
N PHE A 873 -27.51 32.66 31.69
CA PHE A 873 -26.19 32.47 31.06
C PHE A 873 -26.29 31.80 29.68
N ALA A 874 -27.09 30.75 29.57
CA ALA A 874 -27.21 30.00 28.33
C ALA A 874 -27.82 30.85 27.20
N TRP A 875 -28.92 31.55 27.48
CA TRP A 875 -29.57 32.41 26.49
C TRP A 875 -28.80 33.71 26.23
N ASP A 876 -28.06 34.23 27.21
CA ASP A 876 -27.14 35.36 27.01
C ASP A 876 -26.03 34.98 26.03
N SER A 877 -25.46 33.79 26.18
CA SER A 877 -24.40 33.29 25.30
C SER A 877 -24.93 33.04 23.88
N TYR A 878 -26.17 32.55 23.75
CA TYR A 878 -26.80 32.38 22.44
C TYR A 878 -27.14 33.70 21.74
N ARG A 879 -27.69 34.71 22.43
CA ARG A 879 -27.91 36.02 21.79
C ARG A 879 -26.59 36.67 21.34
N ARG A 880 -25.49 36.45 22.08
CA ARG A 880 -24.16 36.99 21.73
C ARG A 880 -23.62 36.33 20.49
N PHE A 881 -23.78 35.01 20.38
CA PHE A 881 -23.48 34.29 19.14
C PHE A 881 -24.24 34.89 17.95
N ILE A 882 -25.56 35.09 18.09
CA ILE A 882 -26.40 35.67 17.02
C ILE A 882 -25.97 37.10 16.68
N GLN A 883 -25.68 37.92 17.68
CA GLN A 883 -25.24 39.30 17.49
C GLN A 883 -23.93 39.35 16.70
N GLY A 884 -22.91 38.61 17.14
CA GLY A 884 -21.63 38.53 16.43
C GLY A 884 -21.77 37.96 15.03
N TYR A 885 -22.66 36.96 14.85
CA TYR A 885 -22.99 36.41 13.54
C TYR A 885 -23.58 37.47 12.62
N GLY A 886 -24.63 38.17 13.04
CA GLY A 886 -25.29 39.20 12.23
C GLY A 886 -24.37 40.38 11.91
N MET A 887 -23.54 40.80 12.86
CA MET A 887 -22.56 41.88 12.64
C MET A 887 -21.52 41.52 11.57
N ALA A 888 -21.08 40.27 11.51
CA ALA A 888 -20.17 39.82 10.45
C ALA A 888 -20.80 39.83 9.05
N PHE A 889 -22.13 39.78 8.95
CA PHE A 889 -22.88 39.95 7.70
C PHE A 889 -23.38 41.38 7.47
N GLY A 890 -22.87 42.36 8.23
CA GLY A 890 -23.12 43.78 8.01
C GLY A 890 -24.33 44.37 8.74
N ILE A 891 -24.99 43.62 9.64
CA ILE A 891 -26.00 44.23 10.53
C ILE A 891 -25.29 45.14 11.52
N LYS A 892 -25.70 46.42 11.59
CA LYS A 892 -25.16 47.38 12.55
C LYS A 892 -25.52 46.98 13.98
N ARG A 893 -24.60 47.24 14.91
CA ARG A 893 -24.81 46.96 16.34
C ARG A 893 -26.04 47.68 16.91
N ASP A 894 -26.33 48.89 16.43
CA ASP A 894 -27.46 49.71 16.87
C ASP A 894 -28.82 49.00 16.75
N GLU A 895 -28.98 48.15 15.72
CA GLU A 895 -30.21 47.37 15.52
C GLU A 895 -30.44 46.38 16.68
N PHE A 896 -29.36 45.72 17.13
CA PHE A 896 -29.41 44.83 18.28
C PHE A 896 -29.62 45.60 19.59
N ASP A 897 -28.89 46.71 19.76
CA ASP A 897 -28.98 47.56 20.94
C ASP A 897 -30.39 48.17 21.11
N HIS A 898 -31.05 48.50 19.99
CA HIS A 898 -32.45 48.94 19.97
C HIS A 898 -33.41 47.83 20.45
N ILE A 899 -33.23 46.58 20.00
CA ILE A 899 -34.07 45.45 20.44
C ILE A 899 -33.97 45.23 21.95
N ILE A 900 -32.75 45.19 22.51
CA ILE A 900 -32.57 44.97 23.95
C ILE A 900 -33.04 46.19 24.76
N TYR A 901 -32.89 47.41 24.23
CA TYR A 901 -33.45 48.63 24.83
C TYR A 901 -34.98 48.56 24.94
N LEU A 902 -35.68 48.20 23.86
CA LEU A 902 -37.14 48.04 23.88
C LEU A 902 -37.59 46.96 24.87
N LYS A 903 -36.85 45.85 24.96
CA LYS A 903 -37.14 44.78 25.95
C LYS A 903 -36.90 45.25 27.38
N LYS A 904 -35.85 46.04 27.65
CA LYS A 904 -35.61 46.66 28.97
C LYS A 904 -36.75 47.61 29.34
N LYS A 905 -37.12 48.52 28.44
CA LYS A 905 -38.22 49.48 28.64
C LYS A 905 -39.55 48.77 28.88
N LYS A 906 -39.88 47.74 28.09
CA LYS A 906 -41.10 46.92 28.25
C LYS A 906 -41.19 46.23 29.61
N ASN A 907 -40.06 45.77 30.15
CA ASN A 907 -40.00 45.07 31.44
C ASN A 907 -39.65 45.99 32.62
N LYS A 908 -39.52 47.32 32.41
CA LYS A 908 -39.12 48.31 33.42
C LYS A 908 -37.79 47.97 34.11
N LEU A 909 -36.82 47.47 33.33
CA LEU A 909 -35.49 47.10 33.83
C LEU A 909 -34.46 48.15 33.41
N GLU A 910 -33.60 48.54 34.33
CA GLU A 910 -32.52 49.50 34.08
C GLU A 910 -31.32 48.80 33.40
N PHE A 911 -30.86 47.68 33.97
CA PHE A 911 -29.70 46.93 33.49
C PHE A 911 -30.06 45.55 32.94
N LYS A 912 -29.31 45.11 31.91
CA LYS A 912 -29.40 43.76 31.32
C LYS A 912 -29.31 42.63 32.37
N ARG A 913 -28.47 42.80 33.38
CA ARG A 913 -28.25 41.80 34.45
C ARG A 913 -29.51 41.47 35.26
N TYR A 914 -30.58 42.26 35.14
CA TYR A 914 -31.85 42.05 35.82
C TYR A 914 -32.89 41.28 35.01
N PHE A 915 -32.60 40.92 33.75
CA PHE A 915 -33.47 40.02 33.02
C PHE A 915 -33.55 38.65 33.71
N SER A 916 -34.73 38.03 33.72
CA SER A 916 -34.88 36.61 34.03
C SER A 916 -34.35 35.74 32.87
N GLY A 917 -34.16 34.44 33.12
CA GLY A 917 -33.76 33.49 32.07
C GLY A 917 -34.72 33.47 30.88
N ASP A 918 -36.03 33.49 31.12
CA ASP A 918 -37.04 33.50 30.06
C ASP A 918 -37.09 34.83 29.31
N GLN A 919 -36.88 35.95 30.00
CA GLN A 919 -36.77 37.25 29.35
C GLN A 919 -35.52 37.31 28.45
N MET A 920 -34.38 36.77 28.90
CA MET A 920 -33.17 36.70 28.07
C MET A 920 -33.37 35.78 26.85
N LYS A 921 -34.08 34.66 27.02
CA LYS A 921 -34.50 33.81 25.90
C LYS A 921 -35.30 34.60 24.86
N ALA A 922 -36.25 35.42 25.31
CA ALA A 922 -37.06 36.25 24.42
C ALA A 922 -36.24 37.34 23.69
N VAL A 923 -35.13 37.81 24.27
CA VAL A 923 -34.17 38.69 23.58
C VAL A 923 -33.41 37.91 22.51
N ALA A 924 -32.88 36.73 22.85
CA ALA A 924 -32.14 35.89 21.89
C ALA A 924 -32.97 35.51 20.67
N LEU A 925 -34.24 35.15 20.86
CA LEU A 925 -35.14 34.83 19.75
C LEU A 925 -35.50 36.06 18.91
N ALA A 926 -35.59 37.26 19.51
CA ALA A 926 -35.79 38.49 18.75
C ALA A 926 -34.55 38.85 17.91
N TYR A 927 -33.35 38.58 18.40
CA TYR A 927 -32.11 38.75 17.62
C TYR A 927 -32.10 37.77 16.45
N LYS A 928 -32.49 36.51 16.67
CA LYS A 928 -32.62 35.52 15.58
C LYS A 928 -33.63 35.99 14.53
N GLN A 929 -34.76 36.56 14.95
CA GLN A 929 -35.76 37.08 14.02
C GLN A 929 -35.20 38.23 13.18
N LEU A 930 -34.40 39.14 13.76
CA LEU A 930 -33.74 40.22 13.01
C LEU A 930 -32.85 39.67 11.88
N LEU A 931 -32.11 38.59 12.11
CA LEU A 931 -31.30 37.94 11.06
C LEU A 931 -32.19 37.41 9.93
N ILE A 932 -33.31 36.77 10.27
CA ILE A 932 -34.26 36.23 9.28
C ILE A 932 -34.88 37.37 8.47
N ASP A 933 -35.31 38.45 9.13
CA ASP A 933 -35.96 39.61 8.49
C ASP A 933 -35.00 40.36 7.55
N THR A 934 -33.69 40.28 7.81
CA THR A 934 -32.64 40.87 6.97
C THR A 934 -32.11 39.91 5.89
N GLY A 935 -32.67 38.71 5.77
CA GLY A 935 -32.29 37.71 4.76
C GLY A 935 -30.98 36.96 5.06
N ILE A 936 -30.47 37.03 6.29
CA ILE A 936 -29.26 36.34 6.73
C ILE A 936 -29.63 34.95 7.25
N GLU A 937 -29.19 33.90 6.54
CA GLU A 937 -29.46 32.51 6.92
C GLU A 937 -28.54 32.09 8.08
N LEU A 938 -29.13 31.69 9.21
CA LEU A 938 -28.40 31.18 10.37
C LEU A 938 -28.13 29.68 10.21
N MET A 939 -26.87 29.30 10.04
CA MET A 939 -26.46 27.89 9.99
C MET A 939 -26.75 27.18 11.32
N GLU A 940 -27.59 26.14 11.32
CA GLU A 940 -27.94 25.37 12.54
C GLU A 940 -26.91 24.27 12.87
N SER A 941 -26.15 23.82 11.87
CA SER A 941 -25.09 22.81 12.01
C SER A 941 -23.82 23.42 12.63
N PRO A 942 -23.37 22.95 13.81
CA PRO A 942 -22.16 23.47 14.47
C PRO A 942 -20.91 23.41 13.60
N VAL A 943 -20.77 22.37 12.77
CA VAL A 943 -19.63 22.20 11.86
C VAL A 943 -19.66 23.26 10.76
N ASP A 944 -20.83 23.53 10.17
CA ASP A 944 -20.97 24.55 9.14
C ASP A 944 -20.79 25.96 9.71
N GLN A 945 -21.26 26.20 10.94
CA GLN A 945 -20.97 27.43 11.68
C GLN A 945 -19.45 27.65 11.86
N LEU A 946 -18.69 26.60 12.17
CA LEU A 946 -17.24 26.71 12.34
C LEU A 946 -16.54 27.11 11.03
N PHE A 947 -16.86 26.45 9.92
CA PHE A 947 -16.24 26.79 8.64
C PHE A 947 -16.65 28.16 8.13
N LEU A 948 -17.90 28.57 8.38
CA LEU A 948 -18.36 29.93 8.09
C LEU A 948 -17.61 30.96 8.94
N ALA A 949 -17.43 30.72 10.24
CA ALA A 949 -16.67 31.62 11.10
C ALA A 949 -15.20 31.74 10.65
N ILE A 950 -14.56 30.63 10.26
CA ILE A 950 -13.20 30.63 9.70
C ILE A 950 -13.13 31.50 8.44
N ASP A 951 -14.08 31.30 7.52
CA ASP A 951 -14.12 32.02 6.24
C ASP A 951 -14.40 33.51 6.43
N GLN A 952 -15.27 33.87 7.38
CA GLN A 952 -15.54 35.26 7.75
C GLN A 952 -14.32 35.91 8.42
N VAL A 953 -13.62 35.23 9.32
CA VAL A 953 -12.37 35.75 9.90
C VAL A 953 -11.33 36.01 8.81
N PHE A 954 -11.16 35.11 7.84
CA PHE A 954 -10.28 35.36 6.71
C PHE A 954 -10.76 36.55 5.84
N SER A 955 -12.07 36.66 5.60
CA SER A 955 -12.65 37.77 4.82
C SER A 955 -12.51 39.13 5.51
N SER A 956 -12.51 39.15 6.84
CA SER A 956 -12.34 40.37 7.64
C SER A 956 -11.01 41.07 7.39
N TRP A 957 -9.97 40.34 6.91
CA TRP A 957 -8.72 40.93 6.45
C TRP A 957 -8.93 41.88 5.27
N GLU A 958 -9.86 41.58 4.36
CA GLU A 958 -10.17 42.41 3.19
C GLU A 958 -11.29 43.44 3.44
N SER A 959 -11.81 43.50 4.68
CA SER A 959 -12.80 44.49 5.07
C SER A 959 -12.30 45.91 4.85
N LYS A 960 -13.22 46.87 4.65
CA LYS A 960 -12.88 48.28 4.45
C LYS A 960 -12.01 48.80 5.61
N ARG A 961 -12.47 48.60 6.85
CA ARG A 961 -11.73 49.02 8.06
C ARG A 961 -10.34 48.37 8.18
N GLY A 962 -10.21 47.08 7.83
CA GLY A 962 -8.92 46.39 7.86
C GLY A 962 -7.93 46.94 6.84
N ARG A 963 -8.40 47.22 5.61
CA ARG A 963 -7.57 47.85 4.55
C ARG A 963 -7.19 49.27 4.89
N ASP A 964 -8.13 50.06 5.42
CA ASP A 964 -7.87 51.45 5.79
C ASP A 964 -6.86 51.53 6.95
N TYR A 965 -7.00 50.69 7.99
CA TYR A 965 -6.00 50.59 9.06
C TYR A 965 -4.61 50.20 8.53
N ARG A 966 -4.52 49.22 7.63
CA ARG A 966 -3.24 48.82 7.04
C ARG A 966 -2.60 49.93 6.19
N ARG A 967 -3.42 50.71 5.47
CA ARG A 967 -2.94 51.86 4.70
C ARG A 967 -2.38 52.94 5.62
N ILE A 968 -3.10 53.29 6.69
CA ILE A 968 -2.68 54.28 7.69
C ILE A 968 -1.37 53.85 8.37
N MET A 969 -1.27 52.56 8.73
CA MET A 969 -0.12 52.02 9.47
C MET A 969 1.04 51.55 8.57
N GLY A 970 0.93 51.63 7.23
CA GLY A 970 1.96 51.16 6.30
C GLY A 970 2.20 49.64 6.28
N ILE A 971 1.15 48.84 6.48
CA ILE A 971 1.22 47.36 6.54
C ILE A 971 0.87 46.75 5.17
N SER A 972 1.68 45.80 4.68
CA SER A 972 1.40 45.07 3.43
C SER A 972 0.17 44.14 3.52
N ASP A 973 -0.60 44.08 2.43
CA ASP A 973 -1.75 43.19 2.29
C ASP A 973 -1.37 41.69 2.21
N ASP A 974 -0.13 41.38 1.79
CA ASP A 974 0.34 40.01 1.53
C ASP A 974 0.61 39.16 2.79
N TRP A 975 0.59 39.77 3.98
CA TRP A 975 0.80 39.06 5.24
C TRP A 975 -0.33 38.08 5.56
N GLY A 976 -1.57 38.50 5.31
CA GLY A 976 -2.77 37.75 5.69
C GLY A 976 -2.98 37.62 7.20
N THR A 977 -3.93 36.75 7.56
CA THR A 977 -4.33 36.49 8.95
C THR A 977 -4.40 34.99 9.23
N ALA A 978 -4.02 34.57 10.44
CA ALA A 978 -4.27 33.24 10.97
C ALA A 978 -5.61 33.21 11.73
N VAL A 979 -6.14 32.02 11.98
CA VAL A 979 -7.38 31.82 12.75
C VAL A 979 -7.09 30.95 13.97
N THR A 980 -7.21 31.54 15.15
CA THR A 980 -7.09 30.84 16.43
C THR A 980 -8.46 30.28 16.84
N ILE A 981 -8.54 28.97 16.99
CA ILE A 981 -9.74 28.26 17.44
C ILE A 981 -9.48 27.70 18.83
N GLN A 982 -10.24 28.14 19.84
CA GLN A 982 -10.06 27.72 21.24
C GLN A 982 -11.39 27.32 21.87
N SER A 983 -11.35 26.38 22.82
CA SER A 983 -12.49 26.10 23.70
C SER A 983 -12.93 27.38 24.41
N MET A 984 -14.24 27.61 24.45
CA MET A 984 -14.82 28.71 25.21
C MET A 984 -14.54 28.56 26.71
N VAL A 985 -14.32 29.71 27.34
CA VAL A 985 -14.25 29.94 28.79
C VAL A 985 -15.14 31.16 29.07
N TYR A 986 -15.88 31.14 30.18
CA TYR A 986 -17.00 32.05 30.41
C TYR A 986 -16.82 32.97 31.62
N GLY A 987 -16.59 34.26 31.37
CA GLY A 987 -16.66 35.30 32.41
C GLY A 987 -18.08 35.65 32.87
N ASN A 988 -19.11 35.16 32.15
CA ASN A 988 -20.53 35.37 32.46
C ASN A 988 -21.24 34.11 33.03
N LEU A 989 -20.48 33.10 33.45
CA LEU A 989 -21.03 31.84 33.96
C LEU A 989 -21.80 32.04 35.28
N SER A 990 -21.26 32.87 36.18
CA SER A 990 -21.82 33.16 37.49
C SER A 990 -21.40 34.55 37.99
N ARG A 991 -21.79 34.91 39.22
CA ARG A 991 -21.32 36.12 39.91
C ARG A 991 -19.87 36.02 40.42
N GLN A 992 -19.30 34.82 40.40
CA GLN A 992 -17.90 34.56 40.77
C GLN A 992 -16.99 34.45 39.54
N SER A 993 -17.54 34.72 38.35
CA SER A 993 -16.84 34.64 37.08
C SER A 993 -16.64 36.06 36.53
N GLY A 994 -15.59 36.26 35.75
CA GLY A 994 -15.30 37.55 35.15
C GLY A 994 -14.26 37.49 34.04
N SER A 995 -14.14 38.60 33.32
CA SER A 995 -13.15 38.79 32.25
C SER A 995 -12.49 40.15 32.41
N GLY A 996 -11.22 40.26 32.01
CA GLY A 996 -10.49 41.51 32.11
C GLY A 996 -9.27 41.57 31.20
N VAL A 997 -8.70 42.77 31.14
CA VAL A 997 -7.45 43.09 30.47
C VAL A 997 -6.53 43.72 31.50
N VAL A 998 -5.31 43.18 31.63
CA VAL A 998 -4.32 43.64 32.60
C VAL A 998 -3.00 43.98 31.90
N PHE A 999 -2.45 45.12 32.26
CA PHE A 999 -1.10 45.57 31.94
C PHE A 999 -0.16 45.19 33.07
N SER A 1000 1.05 44.75 32.73
CA SER A 1000 2.07 44.40 33.72
C SER A 1000 2.64 45.60 34.47
N HIS A 1001 2.56 46.79 33.86
CA HIS A 1001 3.00 48.06 34.43
C HIS A 1001 1.87 49.09 34.28
N SER A 1002 1.92 50.14 35.10
CA SER A 1002 1.00 51.26 34.95
C SER A 1002 1.28 52.00 33.64
N PRO A 1003 0.28 52.20 32.75
CA PRO A 1003 0.43 53.11 31.62
C PRO A 1003 0.44 54.58 32.05
N ARG A 1004 0.05 54.91 33.30
CA ARG A 1004 -0.03 56.29 33.81
C ARG A 1004 1.18 56.69 34.65
N LEU A 1005 1.69 55.78 35.48
CA LEU A 1005 2.79 56.07 36.40
C LEU A 1005 4.15 55.75 35.77
N PRO A 1006 5.17 56.57 36.01
CA PRO A 1006 6.54 56.21 35.65
C PRO A 1006 7.06 55.11 36.58
N GLY A 1007 7.59 54.02 36.01
CA GLY A 1007 8.21 52.94 36.78
C GLY A 1007 8.59 51.73 35.92
N ASP A 1008 9.59 50.98 36.37
CA ASP A 1008 10.06 49.70 35.80
C ASP A 1008 9.67 48.48 36.67
N THR A 1009 8.84 48.72 37.68
CA THR A 1009 8.35 47.70 38.60
C THR A 1009 7.00 47.17 38.16
N ILE A 1010 6.81 45.85 38.27
CA ILE A 1010 5.52 45.21 37.96
C ILE A 1010 4.45 45.77 38.92
N GLN A 1011 3.47 46.44 38.34
CA GLN A 1011 2.30 46.95 39.04
C GLN A 1011 1.09 46.73 38.13
N LEU A 1012 0.21 45.80 38.51
CA LEU A 1012 -0.90 45.41 37.67
C LEU A 1012 -1.93 46.55 37.57
N TRP A 1013 -2.25 46.91 36.34
CA TRP A 1013 -3.18 47.99 36.00
C TRP A 1013 -4.12 47.52 34.90
N GLY A 1014 -5.38 47.98 34.88
CA GLY A 1014 -6.28 47.67 33.77
C GLY A 1014 -7.75 47.63 34.17
N ASP A 1015 -8.55 46.88 33.43
CA ASP A 1015 -9.99 46.83 33.60
C ASP A 1015 -10.49 45.38 33.67
N PHE A 1016 -11.38 45.08 34.62
CA PHE A 1016 -12.10 43.80 34.66
C PHE A 1016 -13.60 44.00 34.94
N THR A 1017 -14.39 42.98 34.64
CA THR A 1017 -15.83 42.97 34.89
C THR A 1017 -16.29 41.60 35.39
N ILE A 1018 -17.32 41.60 36.24
CA ILE A 1018 -17.92 40.38 36.80
C ILE A 1018 -19.19 40.04 36.03
N GLY A 1019 -19.42 38.76 35.74
CA GLY A 1019 -20.66 38.28 35.11
C GLY A 1019 -20.83 38.71 33.64
N ASN A 1020 -19.74 39.06 32.96
CA ASN A 1020 -19.69 39.57 31.60
C ASN A 1020 -18.57 38.87 30.80
N GLN A 1021 -18.62 38.95 29.46
CA GLN A 1021 -17.58 38.39 28.60
C GLN A 1021 -16.55 39.46 28.23
N GLY A 1022 -15.35 39.05 27.81
CA GLY A 1022 -14.26 39.98 27.48
C GLY A 1022 -14.63 41.07 26.47
N GLU A 1023 -15.53 40.78 25.51
CA GLU A 1023 -16.06 41.76 24.56
C GLU A 1023 -16.70 42.97 25.26
N ASP A 1024 -17.37 42.76 26.40
CA ASP A 1024 -18.01 43.84 27.15
C ASP A 1024 -16.97 44.83 27.72
N VAL A 1025 -15.76 44.34 28.06
CA VAL A 1025 -14.65 45.17 28.56
C VAL A 1025 -14.09 46.03 27.43
N VAL A 1026 -13.78 45.41 26.29
CA VAL A 1026 -13.10 46.09 25.17
C VAL A 1026 -14.04 47.03 24.40
N SER A 1027 -15.33 46.70 24.33
CA SER A 1027 -16.35 47.56 23.71
C SER A 1027 -16.73 48.80 24.54
N GLY A 1028 -16.32 48.86 25.82
CA GLY A 1028 -16.64 50.01 26.68
C GLY A 1028 -18.12 50.11 27.11
N LEU A 1029 -18.92 49.07 26.86
CA LEU A 1029 -20.37 49.06 27.07
C LEU A 1029 -20.81 48.89 28.52
N VAL A 1030 -19.92 48.39 29.36
CA VAL A 1030 -20.20 48.14 30.78
C VAL A 1030 -19.22 48.94 31.63
N LYS A 1031 -19.67 49.34 32.82
CA LYS A 1031 -18.79 49.95 33.82
C LYS A 1031 -17.73 48.93 34.24
N THR A 1032 -16.46 49.25 34.02
CA THR A 1032 -15.32 48.41 34.37
C THR A 1032 -14.84 48.67 35.79
N LEU A 1033 -14.21 47.66 36.38
CA LEU A 1033 -13.65 47.68 37.73
C LEU A 1033 -12.11 47.68 37.64
N PRO A 1034 -11.40 48.34 38.58
CA PRO A 1034 -9.94 48.44 38.58
C PRO A 1034 -9.26 47.11 38.97
N ILE A 1035 -8.07 46.84 38.44
CA ILE A 1035 -7.33 45.60 38.73
C ILE A 1035 -6.71 45.63 40.14
N SER A 1036 -6.05 46.74 40.52
CA SER A 1036 -5.36 46.87 41.81
C SER A 1036 -5.98 47.94 42.71
N ILE A 1037 -5.66 47.86 44.02
CA ILE A 1037 -6.09 48.86 45.01
C ILE A 1037 -5.48 50.22 44.71
N VAL A 1038 -4.20 50.27 44.33
CA VAL A 1038 -3.50 51.52 43.99
C VAL A 1038 -4.12 52.19 42.76
N GLN A 1039 -4.49 51.41 41.74
CA GLN A 1039 -5.22 51.95 40.59
C GLN A 1039 -6.54 52.59 41.01
N ARG A 1040 -7.32 51.92 41.88
CA ARG A 1040 -8.62 52.42 42.35
C ARG A 1040 -8.48 53.79 43.03
N GLU A 1041 -7.48 53.94 43.90
CA GLU A 1041 -7.24 55.18 44.65
C GLU A 1041 -6.81 56.33 43.75
N LEU A 1042 -5.92 56.09 42.79
CA LEU A 1042 -5.40 57.12 41.88
C LEU A 1042 -6.38 57.55 40.78
N GLU A 1043 -7.26 56.65 40.34
CA GLU A 1043 -8.26 56.97 39.32
C GLU A 1043 -9.57 57.52 39.93
N GLU A 1044 -9.64 57.68 41.26
CA GLU A 1044 -10.81 58.15 42.02
C GLU A 1044 -12.12 57.49 41.58
N ARG A 1045 -12.06 56.21 41.17
CA ARG A 1045 -13.23 55.51 40.66
C ARG A 1045 -14.23 55.32 41.80
N ASP A 1046 -15.49 55.64 41.53
CA ASP A 1046 -16.64 55.53 42.45
C ASP A 1046 -16.96 54.09 42.94
N SER A 1047 -16.12 53.11 42.64
CA SER A 1047 -16.26 51.67 42.91
C SER A 1047 -15.48 51.26 44.16
N LYS A 1048 -16.13 50.61 45.14
CA LYS A 1048 -15.46 49.98 46.29
C LYS A 1048 -14.76 48.65 45.99
N ILE A 1049 -14.76 48.17 44.74
CA ILE A 1049 -14.29 46.82 44.37
C ILE A 1049 -13.05 46.91 43.47
N SER A 1050 -12.04 46.06 43.72
CA SER A 1050 -10.90 45.78 42.82
C SER A 1050 -10.69 44.27 42.65
N LEU A 1051 -9.95 43.84 41.62
CA LEU A 1051 -9.63 42.42 41.42
C LEU A 1051 -8.75 41.88 42.56
N GLU A 1052 -7.77 42.68 42.98
CA GLU A 1052 -6.87 42.38 44.10
C GLU A 1052 -7.62 42.09 45.41
N GLU A 1053 -8.66 42.86 45.72
CA GLU A 1053 -9.43 42.72 46.96
C GLU A 1053 -10.49 41.61 46.86
N SER A 1054 -11.21 41.53 45.74
CA SER A 1054 -12.36 40.62 45.60
C SER A 1054 -12.02 39.23 45.05
N PHE A 1055 -10.90 39.08 44.33
CA PHE A 1055 -10.44 37.81 43.76
C PHE A 1055 -8.92 37.64 43.94
N PRO A 1056 -8.43 37.59 45.20
CA PRO A 1056 -6.99 37.63 45.50
C PRO A 1056 -6.21 36.48 44.88
N ASP A 1057 -6.80 35.27 44.83
CA ASP A 1057 -6.18 34.09 44.22
C ASP A 1057 -5.95 34.26 42.71
N ILE A 1058 -6.89 34.91 42.02
CA ILE A 1058 -6.80 35.21 40.59
C ILE A 1058 -5.73 36.27 40.35
N TYR A 1059 -5.75 37.34 41.15
CA TYR A 1059 -4.78 38.43 41.08
C TYR A 1059 -3.33 37.95 41.33
N LEU A 1060 -3.11 37.16 42.38
CA LEU A 1060 -1.79 36.60 42.70
C LEU A 1060 -1.28 35.66 41.61
N GLN A 1061 -2.17 34.87 41.00
CA GLN A 1061 -1.79 34.01 39.89
C GLN A 1061 -1.42 34.82 38.63
N LEU A 1062 -2.12 35.92 38.34
CA LEU A 1062 -1.75 36.86 37.28
C LEU A 1062 -0.36 37.47 37.51
N ILE A 1063 -0.09 37.97 38.73
CA ILE A 1063 1.24 38.49 39.11
C ILE A 1063 2.30 37.43 38.87
N LYS A 1064 2.07 36.19 39.32
CA LYS A 1064 3.04 35.10 39.15
C LYS A 1064 3.34 34.80 37.68
N ILE A 1065 2.32 34.80 36.83
CA ILE A 1065 2.50 34.58 35.38
C ILE A 1065 3.30 35.75 34.78
N ILE A 1066 2.92 36.99 35.05
CA ILE A 1066 3.57 38.19 34.52
C ILE A 1066 5.03 38.29 34.98
N HIS A 1067 5.29 38.05 36.27
CA HIS A 1067 6.64 38.02 36.83
C HIS A 1067 7.52 36.99 36.13
N ARG A 1068 6.96 35.81 35.79
CA ARG A 1068 7.71 34.82 35.02
C ARG A 1068 8.00 35.32 33.61
N LEU A 1069 7.00 35.85 32.90
CA LEU A 1069 7.16 36.33 31.53
C LEU A 1069 8.25 37.39 31.42
N ILE A 1070 8.22 38.38 32.31
CA ILE A 1070 9.15 39.53 32.23
C ILE A 1070 10.52 39.16 32.78
N TYR A 1071 10.60 38.74 34.04
CA TYR A 1071 11.89 38.57 34.72
C TYR A 1071 12.59 37.23 34.46
N LYS A 1072 11.87 36.17 34.04
CA LYS A 1072 12.49 34.88 33.74
C LYS A 1072 12.64 34.61 32.24
N GLU A 1073 11.63 34.96 31.46
CA GLU A 1073 11.61 34.69 30.02
C GLU A 1073 12.07 35.90 29.18
N GLY A 1074 12.32 37.06 29.82
CA GLY A 1074 12.85 38.26 29.17
C GLY A 1074 11.85 38.97 28.26
N TRP A 1075 10.54 38.82 28.49
CA TRP A 1075 9.53 39.54 27.72
C TRP A 1075 9.49 41.00 28.14
N ASN A 1076 9.21 41.88 27.19
CA ASN A 1076 8.87 43.28 27.47
C ASN A 1076 7.59 43.37 28.34
N PRO A 1077 7.25 44.54 28.90
CA PRO A 1077 5.95 44.75 29.54
C PRO A 1077 4.79 44.23 28.68
N GLN A 1078 3.80 43.63 29.32
CA GLN A 1078 2.77 42.84 28.66
C GLN A 1078 1.38 43.40 28.94
N GLU A 1079 0.54 43.33 27.93
CA GLU A 1079 -0.91 43.41 28.03
C GLU A 1079 -1.49 41.99 27.88
N ILE A 1080 -2.30 41.57 28.84
CA ILE A 1080 -2.85 40.22 28.94
C ILE A 1080 -4.37 40.28 29.05
N GLU A 1081 -5.04 39.58 28.14
CA GLU A 1081 -6.48 39.30 28.26
C GLU A 1081 -6.67 38.01 29.05
N PHE A 1082 -7.52 38.05 30.07
CA PHE A 1082 -7.79 36.90 30.92
C PHE A 1082 -9.29 36.75 31.21
N THR A 1083 -9.67 35.54 31.61
CA THR A 1083 -11.03 35.20 32.06
C THR A 1083 -10.94 34.21 33.19
N PHE A 1084 -11.80 34.35 34.19
CA PHE A 1084 -11.92 33.40 35.29
C PHE A 1084 -13.35 32.91 35.42
N GLU A 1085 -13.54 31.59 35.57
CA GLU A 1085 -14.87 30.98 35.72
C GLU A 1085 -15.32 30.88 37.19
N GLY A 1086 -14.40 31.08 38.14
CA GLY A 1086 -14.59 31.01 39.58
C GLY A 1086 -13.49 31.75 40.35
N GLU A 1087 -13.47 31.61 41.67
CA GLU A 1087 -12.62 32.40 42.56
C GLU A 1087 -11.18 31.86 42.70
N THR A 1088 -10.91 30.62 42.25
CA THR A 1088 -9.63 29.96 42.53
C THR A 1088 -8.63 30.13 41.38
N LYS A 1089 -7.33 30.04 41.69
CA LYS A 1089 -6.26 30.11 40.68
C LYS A 1089 -6.37 29.10 39.52
N LYS A 1090 -7.11 27.99 39.69
CA LYS A 1090 -7.33 26.98 38.63
C LYS A 1090 -8.37 27.43 37.61
N ASP A 1091 -9.23 28.37 38.01
CA ASP A 1091 -10.31 28.89 37.19
C ASP A 1091 -9.85 30.05 36.31
N LEU A 1092 -8.62 30.54 36.49
CA LEU A 1092 -8.00 31.59 35.65
C LEU A 1092 -7.49 31.00 34.33
N PHE A 1093 -7.88 31.63 33.24
CA PHE A 1093 -7.41 31.35 31.90
C PHE A 1093 -6.83 32.58 31.23
N ILE A 1094 -5.68 32.41 30.58
CA ILE A 1094 -5.04 33.45 29.76
C ILE A 1094 -5.48 33.26 28.31
N LEU A 1095 -6.12 34.28 27.74
CA LEU A 1095 -6.72 34.24 26.41
C LEU A 1095 -5.84 34.90 25.34
N GLN A 1096 -5.00 35.84 25.74
CA GLN A 1096 -4.04 36.53 24.86
C GLN A 1096 -2.96 37.19 25.71
N ALA A 1097 -1.76 37.29 25.17
CA ALA A 1097 -0.73 38.21 25.64
C ALA A 1097 -0.08 38.90 24.44
N ARG A 1098 0.21 40.19 24.58
CA ARG A 1098 0.97 40.98 23.62
C ARG A 1098 1.86 41.98 24.36
N GLU A 1099 2.87 42.47 23.68
CA GLU A 1099 3.67 43.57 24.20
C GLU A 1099 2.79 44.79 24.44
N MET A 1100 2.99 45.41 25.60
CA MET A 1100 2.37 46.67 25.98
C MET A 1100 3.10 47.80 25.28
N SER A 1101 2.36 48.68 24.60
CA SER A 1101 2.93 49.93 24.09
C SER A 1101 3.25 50.86 25.27
N LEU A 1102 4.53 51.08 25.54
CA LEU A 1102 4.98 51.99 26.61
C LEU A 1102 5.02 53.43 26.09
N ARG A 1103 4.57 54.38 26.92
CA ARG A 1103 4.57 55.81 26.58
C ARG A 1103 5.99 56.32 26.35
N ASP A 1104 6.26 56.82 25.16
CA ASP A 1104 7.43 57.66 24.92
C ASP A 1104 7.34 58.92 25.79
N ARG A 1105 8.47 59.31 26.39
CA ARG A 1105 8.59 60.52 27.22
C ARG A 1105 8.48 61.77 26.34
N LYS A 1106 7.28 62.15 25.91
CA LYS A 1106 7.05 63.46 25.28
C LYS A 1106 6.82 64.54 26.35
N LYS A 1107 7.20 65.79 26.04
CA LYS A 1107 6.72 66.95 26.80
C LYS A 1107 5.20 66.98 26.68
N ILE A 1108 4.52 66.96 27.82
CA ILE A 1108 3.06 67.00 27.87
C ILE A 1108 2.64 68.44 28.13
N GLU A 1109 1.73 68.97 27.32
CA GLU A 1109 1.15 70.29 27.52
C GLU A 1109 0.13 70.24 28.67
N ASP A 1110 0.09 71.28 29.50
CA ASP A 1110 -0.91 71.48 30.55
C ASP A 1110 -1.51 72.88 30.39
N PHE A 1111 -2.69 73.12 30.95
CA PHE A 1111 -3.35 74.41 30.81
C PHE A 1111 -2.62 75.49 31.65
N ASP A 1112 -2.11 76.55 30.99
CA ASP A 1112 -1.49 77.72 31.64
C ASP A 1112 -2.55 78.80 31.97
N VAL A 1113 -3.46 78.47 32.88
CA VAL A 1113 -4.55 79.37 33.32
C VAL A 1113 -4.76 79.24 34.83
N ALA A 1114 -5.23 80.32 35.46
CA ALA A 1114 -5.52 80.32 36.89
C ALA A 1114 -6.55 79.24 37.26
N PRO A 1115 -6.36 78.48 38.37
CA PRO A 1115 -7.26 77.39 38.78
C PRO A 1115 -8.73 77.80 38.88
N GLU A 1116 -9.00 79.04 39.28
CA GLU A 1116 -10.36 79.59 39.42
C GLU A 1116 -11.12 79.69 38.09
N ILE A 1117 -10.40 79.82 36.96
CA ILE A 1117 -10.98 79.84 35.62
C ILE A 1117 -11.30 78.42 35.18
N LEU A 1118 -10.37 77.48 35.44
CA LEU A 1118 -10.55 76.06 35.15
C LEU A 1118 -11.72 75.48 35.94
N ASP A 1119 -11.84 75.80 37.24
CA ASP A 1119 -12.95 75.35 38.10
C ASP A 1119 -14.32 75.86 37.61
N LYS A 1120 -14.37 77.08 37.05
CA LYS A 1120 -15.61 77.65 36.47
C LYS A 1120 -15.96 77.05 35.11
N ALA A 1121 -14.96 76.66 34.32
CA ALA A 1121 -15.12 76.08 32.99
C ALA A 1121 -15.22 74.54 33.02
N TYR A 1122 -15.06 73.92 34.19
CA TYR A 1122 -15.05 72.48 34.35
C TYR A 1122 -16.43 71.88 34.04
N LEU A 1123 -16.48 71.03 33.01
CA LEU A 1123 -17.72 70.39 32.55
C LEU A 1123 -17.85 68.95 33.02
N GLY A 1124 -16.77 68.25 33.37
CA GLY A 1124 -16.83 66.86 33.84
C GLY A 1124 -15.47 66.17 33.89
N GLN A 1125 -15.49 64.90 34.32
CA GLN A 1125 -14.32 64.01 34.39
C GLN A 1125 -14.56 62.75 33.57
N GLY A 1126 -13.50 62.19 33.00
CA GLY A 1126 -13.43 60.82 32.54
C GLY A 1126 -12.05 60.21 32.77
N ILE A 1127 -11.71 59.19 31.99
CA ILE A 1127 -10.45 58.44 32.06
C ILE A 1127 -9.51 58.98 30.99
N GLY A 1128 -8.40 59.59 31.42
CA GLY A 1128 -7.35 60.05 30.51
C GLY A 1128 -6.54 58.88 29.92
N VAL A 1129 -6.50 58.80 28.58
CA VAL A 1129 -5.83 57.72 27.83
C VAL A 1129 -4.46 58.14 27.30
N SER A 1130 -4.40 59.25 26.56
CA SER A 1130 -3.20 59.72 25.85
C SER A 1130 -3.28 61.21 25.58
N GLY A 1131 -2.13 61.88 25.41
CA GLY A 1131 -2.03 63.32 25.14
C GLY A 1131 -2.13 64.21 26.39
N GLY A 1132 -1.88 65.51 26.18
CA GLY A 1132 -1.92 66.56 27.20
C GLY A 1132 -3.19 67.42 27.13
N ALA A 1133 -3.10 68.63 27.68
CA ALA A 1133 -4.11 69.67 27.49
C ALA A 1133 -4.21 70.05 26.00
N MET A 1134 -5.43 70.09 25.48
CA MET A 1134 -5.75 70.44 24.10
C MET A 1134 -7.02 71.28 24.08
N SER A 1135 -7.07 72.31 23.24
CA SER A 1135 -8.30 73.09 23.00
C SER A 1135 -8.59 73.10 21.51
N GLY A 1136 -9.79 72.66 21.13
CA GLY A 1136 -10.14 72.48 19.72
C GLY A 1136 -11.65 72.52 19.49
N ARG A 1137 -12.07 72.46 18.23
CA ARG A 1137 -13.48 72.49 17.84
C ARG A 1137 -14.11 71.12 17.87
N ILE A 1138 -15.35 71.05 18.32
CA ILE A 1138 -16.16 69.84 18.33
C ILE A 1138 -16.53 69.42 16.90
N VAL A 1139 -16.31 68.15 16.58
CA VAL A 1139 -16.70 67.49 15.33
C VAL A 1139 -17.33 66.12 15.62
N PHE A 1140 -18.20 65.63 14.74
CA PHE A 1140 -18.87 64.33 14.90
C PHE A 1140 -18.63 63.38 13.71
N THR A 1141 -18.33 63.92 12.52
CA THR A 1141 -18.25 63.14 11.27
C THR A 1141 -17.00 63.47 10.45
N LEU A 1142 -16.55 62.52 9.61
CA LEU A 1142 -15.41 62.72 8.72
C LEU A 1142 -15.61 63.91 7.76
N GLU A 1143 -16.83 64.09 7.26
CA GLU A 1143 -17.20 65.18 6.35
C GLU A 1143 -16.98 66.56 6.98
N GLU A 1144 -17.25 66.69 8.30
CA GLU A 1144 -16.99 67.93 9.04
C GLU A 1144 -15.51 68.17 9.24
N ILE A 1145 -14.76 67.11 9.55
CA ILE A 1145 -13.31 67.18 9.69
C ILE A 1145 -12.70 67.68 8.38
N ASP A 1146 -13.04 67.07 7.24
CA ASP A 1146 -12.55 67.48 5.92
C ASP A 1146 -12.95 68.92 5.57
N ALA A 1147 -14.15 69.36 5.96
CA ALA A 1147 -14.60 70.74 5.76
C ALA A 1147 -13.78 71.74 6.59
N PHE A 1148 -13.60 71.48 7.88
CA PHE A 1148 -12.81 72.36 8.76
C PHE A 1148 -11.33 72.37 8.39
N ARG A 1149 -10.75 71.23 8.00
CA ARG A 1149 -9.36 71.19 7.50
C ARG A 1149 -9.14 72.05 6.24
N LYS A 1150 -10.18 72.28 5.44
CA LYS A 1150 -10.13 73.18 4.28
C LYS A 1150 -10.38 74.65 4.65
N SER A 1151 -11.31 74.92 5.56
CA SER A 1151 -11.70 76.30 5.91
C SER A 1151 -10.82 76.95 6.99
N ASP A 1152 -10.28 76.14 7.90
CA ASP A 1152 -9.54 76.55 9.10
C ASP A 1152 -8.48 75.49 9.45
N PRO A 1153 -7.40 75.39 8.63
CA PRO A 1153 -6.44 74.30 8.70
C PRO A 1153 -5.65 74.23 10.01
N ASP A 1154 -5.50 75.35 10.71
CA ASP A 1154 -4.75 75.46 11.96
C ASP A 1154 -5.60 75.09 13.21
N SER A 1155 -6.92 74.97 13.06
CA SER A 1155 -7.79 74.62 14.18
C SER A 1155 -7.64 73.13 14.54
N LEU A 1156 -7.36 72.86 15.81
CA LEU A 1156 -7.45 71.50 16.36
C LEU A 1156 -8.91 71.04 16.38
N LEU A 1157 -9.14 69.76 16.08
CA LEU A 1157 -10.46 69.16 15.98
C LEU A 1157 -10.61 68.01 16.98
N ILE A 1158 -11.67 68.06 17.78
CA ILE A 1158 -11.96 67.10 18.85
C ILE A 1158 -13.22 66.32 18.49
N LEU A 1159 -13.06 65.02 18.25
CA LEU A 1159 -14.14 64.10 17.90
C LEU A 1159 -14.92 63.69 19.15
N LEU A 1160 -16.21 64.01 19.19
CA LEU A 1160 -17.12 63.63 20.28
C LEU A 1160 -18.02 62.47 19.85
N ARG A 1161 -18.03 61.37 20.63
CA ARG A 1161 -18.84 60.18 20.36
C ARG A 1161 -19.43 59.59 21.65
N ASN A 1162 -20.50 58.81 21.54
CA ASN A 1162 -20.99 58.05 22.70
C ASN A 1162 -20.03 56.91 23.05
N ASP A 1163 -19.62 56.15 22.05
CA ASP A 1163 -18.58 55.12 22.05
C ASP A 1163 -17.93 55.12 20.66
N THR A 1164 -16.65 54.77 20.57
CA THR A 1164 -16.01 54.54 19.25
C THR A 1164 -16.09 53.06 18.89
N VAL A 1165 -16.42 52.79 17.64
CA VAL A 1165 -16.33 51.45 17.06
C VAL A 1165 -15.14 51.37 16.10
N PRO A 1166 -14.65 50.17 15.78
CA PRO A 1166 -13.55 50.00 14.81
C PRO A 1166 -13.80 50.64 13.43
N ASP A 1167 -15.07 50.87 13.09
CA ASP A 1167 -15.45 51.51 11.81
C ASP A 1167 -15.11 53.02 11.78
N ASP A 1168 -14.87 53.65 12.93
CA ASP A 1168 -14.52 55.08 13.06
C ASP A 1168 -13.02 55.36 12.83
N ILE A 1169 -12.24 54.40 12.31
CA ILE A 1169 -10.77 54.53 12.20
C ILE A 1169 -10.33 55.74 11.36
N LEU A 1170 -11.11 56.11 10.32
CA LEU A 1170 -10.81 57.26 9.47
C LEU A 1170 -11.08 58.57 10.21
N GLU A 1171 -12.19 58.66 10.94
CA GLU A 1171 -12.55 59.80 11.78
C GLU A 1171 -11.53 60.01 12.90
N ILE A 1172 -11.09 58.92 13.53
CA ILE A 1172 -10.08 58.93 14.60
C ILE A 1172 -8.71 59.38 14.07
N ASP A 1173 -8.30 58.89 12.90
CA ASP A 1173 -7.03 59.30 12.28
C ASP A 1173 -7.05 60.78 11.86
N ALA A 1174 -8.19 61.26 11.36
CA ALA A 1174 -8.35 62.64 10.88
C ALA A 1174 -8.50 63.69 12.00
N ALA A 1175 -9.00 63.29 13.19
CA ALA A 1175 -9.15 64.16 14.36
C ALA A 1175 -7.83 64.35 15.14
N ASP A 1176 -7.72 65.41 15.93
CA ASP A 1176 -6.55 65.67 16.81
C ASP A 1176 -6.79 65.18 18.24
N GLY A 1177 -8.04 65.32 18.70
CA GLY A 1177 -8.50 64.88 20.01
C GLY A 1177 -9.76 64.01 19.93
N ILE A 1178 -9.99 63.20 20.97
CA ILE A 1178 -11.14 62.28 21.06
C ILE A 1178 -11.72 62.36 22.47
N LEU A 1179 -13.04 62.50 22.54
CA LEU A 1179 -13.81 62.50 23.77
C LEU A 1179 -14.99 61.53 23.65
N THR A 1180 -15.04 60.50 24.50
CA THR A 1180 -16.16 59.55 24.53
C THR A 1180 -16.94 59.52 25.84
N ALA A 1181 -18.25 59.31 25.73
CA ALA A 1181 -19.13 59.16 26.90
C ALA A 1181 -18.90 57.84 27.65
N ARG A 1182 -18.54 56.78 26.91
CA ARG A 1182 -18.32 55.43 27.43
C ARG A 1182 -16.94 54.93 27.02
N GLY A 1183 -16.43 53.95 27.76
CA GLY A 1183 -15.11 53.35 27.51
C GLY A 1183 -14.23 53.31 28.75
N GLY A 1184 -13.46 52.23 28.88
CA GLY A 1184 -12.36 52.11 29.83
C GLY A 1184 -11.01 52.40 29.17
N LEU A 1185 -9.94 52.33 29.96
CA LEU A 1185 -8.56 52.50 29.50
C LEU A 1185 -8.16 51.45 28.45
N THR A 1186 -8.83 50.30 28.47
CA THR A 1186 -8.60 49.16 27.56
C THR A 1186 -9.61 49.10 26.40
N SER A 1187 -10.42 50.15 26.22
CA SER A 1187 -11.43 50.22 25.15
C SER A 1187 -10.80 50.40 23.76
N HIS A 1188 -11.56 50.08 22.71
CA HIS A 1188 -11.12 50.28 21.32
C HIS A 1188 -10.65 51.71 21.04
N ALA A 1189 -11.41 52.72 21.49
CA ALA A 1189 -11.03 54.14 21.38
C ALA A 1189 -9.64 54.37 21.95
N ALA A 1190 -9.44 53.88 23.17
CA ALA A 1190 -8.26 54.15 23.93
C ALA A 1190 -7.00 53.55 23.27
N VAL A 1191 -7.09 52.30 22.83
CA VAL A 1191 -5.97 51.59 22.21
C VAL A 1191 -5.63 52.17 20.83
N VAL A 1192 -6.62 52.52 20.01
CA VAL A 1192 -6.39 53.08 18.67
C VAL A 1192 -5.85 54.50 18.76
N ALA A 1193 -6.47 55.36 19.57
CA ALA A 1193 -6.04 56.74 19.77
C ALA A 1193 -4.61 56.83 20.28
N TYR A 1194 -4.24 55.93 21.19
CA TYR A 1194 -2.89 55.82 21.71
C TYR A 1194 -1.88 55.48 20.60
N ASN A 1195 -2.18 54.47 19.77
CA ASN A 1195 -1.28 54.05 18.69
C ASN A 1195 -1.13 55.11 17.58
N LEU A 1196 -2.13 55.98 17.43
CA LEU A 1196 -2.14 57.10 16.49
C LEU A 1196 -1.69 58.43 17.12
N ASP A 1197 -1.20 58.40 18.37
CA ASP A 1197 -0.68 59.58 19.10
C ASP A 1197 -1.69 60.74 19.24
N LYS A 1198 -2.98 60.41 19.43
CA LYS A 1198 -4.08 61.37 19.60
C LYS A 1198 -4.34 61.71 21.07
N THR A 1199 -4.78 62.93 21.36
CA THR A 1199 -5.24 63.28 22.72
C THR A 1199 -6.59 62.64 22.98
N CYS A 1200 -6.72 61.78 24.00
CA CYS A 1200 -7.90 60.94 24.18
C CYS A 1200 -8.37 60.89 25.63
N LEU A 1201 -9.67 61.12 25.81
CA LEU A 1201 -10.40 61.03 27.07
C LEU A 1201 -11.63 60.15 26.86
N VAL A 1202 -11.80 59.11 27.68
CA VAL A 1202 -12.89 58.13 27.52
C VAL A 1202 -13.71 58.00 28.80
N GLY A 1203 -14.96 57.58 28.68
CA GLY A 1203 -15.81 57.32 29.85
C GLY A 1203 -16.20 58.58 30.62
N CYS A 1204 -16.43 59.70 29.92
CA CYS A 1204 -16.95 60.91 30.53
C CYS A 1204 -18.43 60.73 30.91
N GLU A 1205 -18.70 60.54 32.20
CA GLU A 1205 -20.06 60.31 32.70
C GLU A 1205 -20.95 61.54 32.40
N ASN A 1206 -22.21 61.31 32.01
CA ASN A 1206 -23.20 62.32 31.59
C ASN A 1206 -22.96 63.02 30.24
N LEU A 1207 -21.94 62.63 29.46
CA LEU A 1207 -21.88 63.02 28.05
C LEU A 1207 -22.94 62.25 27.25
N VAL A 1208 -23.76 62.97 26.49
CA VAL A 1208 -24.73 62.39 25.56
C VAL A 1208 -24.54 63.03 24.19
N CYS A 1209 -24.03 62.26 23.24
CA CYS A 1209 -23.82 62.71 21.87
C CYS A 1209 -24.99 62.28 20.97
N ASN A 1210 -25.41 63.17 20.07
CA ASN A 1210 -26.31 62.86 18.98
C ASN A 1210 -25.62 63.19 17.66
N GLU A 1211 -24.93 62.19 17.11
CA GLU A 1211 -24.10 62.30 15.91
C GLU A 1211 -24.90 62.72 14.68
N HIS A 1212 -26.16 62.25 14.54
CA HIS A 1212 -27.04 62.66 13.44
C HIS A 1212 -27.45 64.13 13.51
N LYS A 1213 -27.65 64.66 14.72
CA LYS A 1213 -28.02 66.05 14.95
C LYS A 1213 -26.81 66.97 15.16
N LYS A 1214 -25.58 66.41 15.19
CA LYS A 1214 -24.33 67.16 15.34
C LYS A 1214 -24.31 68.02 16.60
N GLU A 1215 -24.89 67.49 17.67
CA GLU A 1215 -25.03 68.13 18.98
C GLU A 1215 -24.64 67.15 20.10
N CYS A 1216 -24.14 67.67 21.21
CA CYS A 1216 -23.90 66.89 22.42
C CYS A 1216 -24.36 67.68 23.67
N MET A 1217 -24.54 66.95 24.76
CA MET A 1217 -24.88 67.52 26.06
C MET A 1217 -23.99 66.91 27.13
N LEU A 1218 -23.35 67.75 27.94
CA LEU A 1218 -22.49 67.34 29.05
C LEU A 1218 -22.89 68.12 30.31
N ASN A 1219 -23.31 67.41 31.37
CA ASN A 1219 -23.75 68.00 32.64
C ASN A 1219 -24.75 69.18 32.49
N GLY A 1220 -25.65 69.08 31.51
CA GLY A 1220 -26.68 70.09 31.23
C GLY A 1220 -26.26 71.21 30.28
N VAL A 1221 -25.00 71.27 29.86
CA VAL A 1221 -24.50 72.21 28.85
C VAL A 1221 -24.62 71.58 27.47
N LYS A 1222 -25.32 72.26 26.55
CA LYS A 1222 -25.51 71.81 25.17
C LYS A 1222 -24.49 72.47 24.24
N MET A 1223 -23.78 71.66 23.47
CA MET A 1223 -22.73 72.09 22.54
C MET A 1223 -22.98 71.54 21.13
N PHE A 1224 -22.55 72.28 20.11
CA PHE A 1224 -22.73 71.95 18.70
C PHE A 1224 -21.40 71.82 17.97
N THR A 1225 -21.45 71.33 16.74
CA THR A 1225 -20.27 71.30 15.85
C THR A 1225 -19.68 72.69 15.68
N GLY A 1226 -18.36 72.79 15.80
CA GLY A 1226 -17.61 74.04 15.68
C GLY A 1226 -17.40 74.79 17.00
N ASP A 1227 -18.14 74.46 18.07
CA ASP A 1227 -17.91 75.02 19.41
C ASP A 1227 -16.55 74.56 19.94
N TYR A 1228 -15.89 75.40 20.74
CA TYR A 1228 -14.61 75.05 21.35
C TYR A 1228 -14.80 74.25 22.64
N ILE A 1229 -14.02 73.19 22.78
CA ILE A 1229 -13.89 72.41 24.00
C ILE A 1229 -12.41 72.20 24.31
N SER A 1230 -12.10 72.17 25.60
CA SER A 1230 -10.76 71.90 26.10
C SER A 1230 -10.78 70.56 26.84
N ILE A 1231 -9.82 69.69 26.54
CA ILE A 1231 -9.67 68.37 27.18
C ILE A 1231 -8.22 68.17 27.64
N ASN A 1232 -8.01 67.44 28.73
CA ASN A 1232 -6.69 67.02 29.17
C ASN A 1232 -6.61 65.49 29.18
N GLY A 1233 -5.94 64.92 28.18
CA GLY A 1233 -5.79 63.47 28.02
C GLY A 1233 -4.96 62.76 29.11
N GLN A 1234 -4.22 63.51 29.93
CA GLN A 1234 -3.44 62.95 31.04
C GLN A 1234 -4.23 62.92 32.34
N LYS A 1235 -4.88 64.04 32.70
CA LYS A 1235 -5.68 64.17 33.93
C LYS A 1235 -7.06 63.52 33.76
N GLY A 1236 -7.61 63.52 32.56
CA GLY A 1236 -8.96 63.04 32.27
C GLY A 1236 -10.05 64.09 32.52
N SER A 1237 -9.69 65.38 32.53
CA SER A 1237 -10.58 66.53 32.74
C SER A 1237 -10.94 67.25 31.46
#